data_AF-A0AA38Y0L7-F1
#
_entry.id   AF-A0AA38Y0L7-F1
#
_cell.length_a   1.000
_cell.length_b   1.000
_cell.length_c   1.000
_cell.angle_alpha   90.00
_cell.angle_beta   90.00
_cell.angle_gamma   90.00
#
_symmetry.space_group_name_H-M   'P 1'
#
loop_
_entity.id
_entity.type
_entity.pdbx_description
1 polymer ?
#
loop_
_entity_poly.entity_id
_entity_poly.type
_entity_poly.pdbx_seq_one_letter_code
_entity_poly.pdbx_strand_id
1 'polypeptide(L)'
;MFEVQAAGAPAGPVNEVIWAICRCVLHSAEINQYVTDRVNFESLLLLSKFDSAAAILVEHEQRFGVSLWLAQAWLTLGDNAPLAERQRVQEQFDSTAPKSISAFLIHYLSRRAESRGTKRFLKDEVLAKLNDVSDVFRKYAASRVSDVSTANPSELSAYLFFEAQASVIDHYEALIATLQDMAGTDRLPASVSSALETPFALLHRRIKDRRVEPLALAFGCVVKIDVDARAKFRAEIFDSYFQSRNEDVLRNGTIFLTQYDATDAAMLTLVARAAVRSNREVCGLSAAQAALCASLISVLRLDEHSYGEATSILSTADIHYGHSWALYLRGVVLSSLQQESALPVVDQIRGIVVYDPWLSPLTLACAKPLSLRSAVAAQIESGIYVNTLAAVSLLYFGTDGGSAAAHISNRRRLSYLAHNIMRTGRSLEAIEKLAALMQGAPADARYRITTALAMAKAISGNVQEAIELLVDAHILNPEVPTSLPLDLVVSGLKDAEDWPTTIDVPLSFELFNAFSSDARLAELRFSFERFQEHKNINGPADVVDFLGPANRARAVLYLDRVWTPEVMRQTLLYNGTEDIVEARINVCRQLASIDPNNSTRYLDEIRDRVKQQEISKGTSLLEQSKVYVDIAAIKRSLKSKIGGQYSRYKASAGAISDSSHAVVERIADALMDIPMTESISISRALSSVHLVDEAETETDNQFDSIFTEVTHEFLRGDHGLNAYLSTRVRHGVLANTLRKPLADDRLISTRNPTGQGYKRNKHWDDKFESYDSAARDLIAEALAIFSSEFDRILHELRDERLQIAISHGVKDVRQDHKAAFIYRSSNLERRFMQRYAIRSRSMDEFIDVCIDNLWEKTDENLLMVRELLDGTIKPAFNHAFEQLTDSIHGLPYSQPVGDLRNAIARARTQLRMKLDEVSLWFHRSQVYDRQDYQPNLPVDIAQNMIAKTASESSQVPRVHVGSYEGGVRLPGRTLDGMVDAFYVVLSNAVEHSGLDGEALNVNVTFEISQTRYSARIVSSLAGSVPSPVQRENVASIRDSLSKSDSLRLAQVEGGSGLRKLWRSINSPFYEDPRLDFGFSDDDRFYVEISYNIQAQDENSLN
;
A
#
# COMPACT_ATOMS: atom_id res chain seq x y z
N MET A 1 -0.96 37.76 -15.53
CA MET A 1 -2.11 37.85 -16.46
C MET A 1 -3.47 37.53 -15.82
N PHE A 2 -3.57 37.33 -14.50
CA PHE A 2 -4.85 37.34 -13.76
C PHE A 2 -4.70 38.06 -12.41
N GLU A 3 -4.82 39.39 -12.43
CA GLU A 3 -5.22 40.22 -11.28
C GLU A 3 -6.75 40.44 -11.28
N VAL A 4 -7.49 39.60 -12.00
CA VAL A 4 -8.93 39.76 -12.14
C VAL A 4 -9.58 39.04 -10.96
N GLN A 5 -10.08 39.79 -9.99
CA GLN A 5 -11.15 39.29 -9.12
C GLN A 5 -12.23 38.71 -10.03
N ALA A 6 -12.60 37.45 -9.83
CA ALA A 6 -13.65 36.80 -10.60
C ALA A 6 -14.87 37.75 -10.71
N ALA A 7 -15.19 38.17 -11.93
CA ALA A 7 -16.33 39.05 -12.20
C ALA A 7 -17.63 38.21 -12.11
N GLY A 8 -17.98 37.75 -10.91
CA GLY A 8 -19.17 36.95 -10.64
C GLY A 8 -18.90 35.56 -10.06
N ALA A 9 -19.94 34.74 -10.05
CA ALA A 9 -19.92 33.36 -9.58
C ALA A 9 -20.42 32.42 -10.69
N PRO A 10 -20.02 31.13 -10.70
CA PRO A 10 -20.48 30.18 -11.71
C PRO A 10 -22.01 30.04 -11.73
N ALA A 11 -22.61 30.09 -12.91
CA ALA A 11 -24.07 30.05 -13.10
C ALA A 11 -24.67 28.63 -13.11
N GLY A 12 -23.82 27.61 -12.89
CA GLY A 12 -24.16 26.18 -12.91
C GLY A 12 -23.71 25.48 -14.20
N PRO A 13 -23.54 24.14 -14.19
CA PRO A 13 -22.75 23.43 -15.20
C PRO A 13 -23.36 23.53 -16.60
N VAL A 14 -24.70 23.49 -16.71
CA VAL A 14 -25.40 23.59 -18.00
C VAL A 14 -25.22 24.98 -18.61
N ASN A 15 -25.36 26.04 -17.80
CA ASN A 15 -25.23 27.41 -18.27
C ASN A 15 -23.79 27.72 -18.69
N GLU A 16 -22.80 27.25 -17.91
CA GLU A 16 -21.39 27.38 -18.25
C GLU A 16 -21.04 26.63 -19.54
N VAL A 17 -21.57 25.42 -19.76
CA VAL A 17 -21.40 24.68 -21.01
C VAL A 17 -22.02 25.42 -22.19
N ILE A 18 -23.23 25.95 -22.06
CA ILE A 18 -23.89 26.73 -23.12
C ILE A 18 -23.08 27.99 -23.44
N TRP A 19 -22.60 28.70 -22.42
CA TRP A 19 -21.74 29.86 -22.59
C TRP A 19 -20.44 29.51 -23.32
N ALA A 20 -19.78 28.43 -22.90
CA ALA A 20 -18.57 27.93 -23.53
C ALA A 20 -18.80 27.58 -25.01
N ILE A 21 -19.89 26.88 -25.33
CA ILE A 21 -20.29 26.58 -26.71
C ILE A 21 -20.46 27.86 -27.52
N CYS A 22 -21.23 28.84 -27.01
CA CYS A 22 -21.48 30.10 -27.71
C CYS A 22 -20.17 30.84 -28.00
N ARG A 23 -19.28 30.96 -27.01
CA ARG A 23 -17.97 31.61 -27.17
C ARG A 23 -17.11 30.85 -28.19
N CYS A 24 -17.05 29.53 -28.12
CA CYS A 24 -16.27 28.73 -29.07
C CYS A 24 -16.79 28.85 -30.51
N VAL A 25 -18.11 28.84 -30.70
CA VAL A 25 -18.72 29.01 -32.03
C VAL A 25 -18.39 30.37 -32.65
N LEU A 26 -18.37 31.44 -31.84
CA LEU A 26 -17.98 32.79 -32.30
C LEU A 26 -16.55 32.82 -32.85
N HIS A 27 -15.63 32.03 -32.26
CA HIS A 27 -14.22 31.91 -32.65
C HIS A 27 -13.92 30.62 -33.42
N SER A 28 -14.89 30.13 -34.19
CA SER A 28 -14.77 28.84 -34.88
C SER A 28 -13.62 28.78 -35.87
N ALA A 29 -13.21 29.89 -36.48
CA ALA A 29 -12.07 29.90 -37.40
C ALA A 29 -10.75 29.61 -36.67
N GLU A 30 -10.53 30.30 -35.55
CA GLU A 30 -9.36 30.15 -34.69
C GLU A 30 -9.30 28.76 -34.07
N ILE A 31 -10.43 28.25 -33.56
CA ILE A 31 -10.51 26.91 -32.99
C ILE A 31 -10.24 25.84 -34.05
N ASN A 32 -10.79 25.96 -35.26
CA ASN A 32 -10.53 24.98 -36.32
C ASN A 32 -9.06 24.93 -36.74
N GLN A 33 -8.38 26.08 -36.73
CA GLN A 33 -6.95 26.13 -36.99
C GLN A 33 -6.15 25.53 -35.81
N TYR A 34 -6.51 25.87 -34.57
CA TYR A 34 -5.92 25.26 -33.38
C TYR A 34 -6.04 23.73 -33.39
N VAL A 35 -7.23 23.19 -33.71
CA VAL A 35 -7.46 21.74 -33.80
C VAL A 35 -6.51 21.10 -34.81
N THR A 36 -6.22 21.77 -35.93
CA THR A 36 -5.25 21.31 -36.92
C THR A 36 -3.84 21.28 -36.35
N ASP A 37 -3.42 22.35 -35.67
CA ASP A 37 -2.10 22.45 -35.04
C ASP A 37 -1.94 21.37 -33.94
N ARG A 38 -2.95 21.17 -33.09
CA ARG A 38 -2.99 20.15 -32.04
C ARG A 38 -2.84 18.73 -32.60
N VAL A 39 -3.64 18.37 -33.60
CA VAL A 39 -3.59 17.03 -34.22
C VAL A 39 -2.22 16.77 -34.85
N ASN A 40 -1.64 17.77 -35.53
CA ASN A 40 -0.31 17.64 -36.11
C ASN A 40 0.77 17.49 -35.03
N PHE A 41 0.70 18.29 -33.96
CA PHE A 41 1.61 18.19 -32.81
C PHE A 41 1.56 16.79 -32.17
N GLU A 42 0.37 16.31 -31.79
CA GLU A 42 0.19 14.99 -31.16
C GLU A 42 0.66 13.84 -32.08
N SER A 43 0.41 13.95 -33.38
CA SER A 43 0.85 12.96 -34.37
C SER A 43 2.38 12.92 -34.47
N LEU A 44 3.05 14.07 -34.56
CA LEU A 44 4.50 14.16 -34.65
C LEU A 44 5.17 13.65 -33.36
N LEU A 45 4.58 13.92 -32.20
CA LEU A 45 5.02 13.39 -30.92
C LEU A 45 5.01 11.86 -30.90
N LEU A 46 3.90 11.24 -31.31
CA LEU A 46 3.78 9.78 -31.39
C LEU A 46 4.65 9.17 -32.49
N LEU A 47 4.97 9.92 -33.55
CA LEU A 47 5.93 9.49 -34.58
C LEU A 47 7.40 9.76 -34.19
N SER A 48 7.66 10.25 -32.96
CA SER A 48 8.99 10.59 -32.44
C SER A 48 9.73 11.63 -33.29
N LYS A 49 9.00 12.57 -33.89
CA LYS A 49 9.51 13.70 -34.71
C LYS A 49 9.50 15.00 -33.91
N PHE A 50 10.31 15.06 -32.87
CA PHE A 50 10.24 16.12 -31.84
C PHE A 50 10.58 17.53 -32.37
N ASP A 51 11.55 17.67 -33.27
CA ASP A 51 11.90 18.97 -33.85
C ASP A 51 10.74 19.58 -34.64
N SER A 52 10.05 18.75 -35.44
CA SER A 52 8.87 19.19 -36.18
C SER A 52 7.70 19.50 -35.25
N ALA A 53 7.53 18.75 -34.16
CA ALA A 53 6.52 19.03 -33.15
C ALA A 53 6.77 20.38 -32.46
N ALA A 54 8.03 20.68 -32.10
CA ALA A 54 8.41 21.97 -31.53
C ALA A 54 8.17 23.14 -32.51
N ALA A 55 8.47 22.95 -33.80
CA ALA A 55 8.19 23.96 -34.82
C ALA A 55 6.70 24.32 -34.93
N ILE A 56 5.80 23.34 -34.82
CA ILE A 56 4.34 23.57 -34.76
C ILE A 56 3.97 24.43 -33.56
N LEU A 57 4.57 24.19 -32.38
CA LEU A 57 4.29 24.98 -31.18
C LEU A 57 4.77 26.43 -31.31
N VAL A 58 5.93 26.65 -31.94
CA VAL A 58 6.45 28.01 -32.22
C VAL A 58 5.53 28.76 -33.18
N GLU A 59 5.10 28.11 -34.28
CA GLU A 59 4.15 28.72 -35.23
C GLU A 59 2.80 29.02 -34.56
N HIS A 60 2.34 28.09 -33.72
CA HIS A 60 1.12 28.24 -32.95
C HIS A 60 1.18 29.45 -32.00
N GLU A 61 2.29 29.59 -31.25
CA GLU A 61 2.53 30.71 -30.35
C GLU A 61 2.53 32.05 -31.09
N GLN A 62 3.16 32.12 -32.27
CA GLN A 62 3.15 33.34 -33.10
C GLN A 62 1.75 33.74 -33.56
N ARG A 63 0.87 32.75 -33.78
CA ARG A 63 -0.49 32.97 -34.29
C ARG A 63 -1.49 33.31 -33.20
N PHE A 64 -1.44 32.60 -32.07
CA PHE A 64 -2.47 32.66 -31.03
C PHE A 64 -1.98 33.24 -29.69
N GLY A 65 -0.66 33.46 -29.56
CA GLY A 65 -0.04 33.85 -28.30
C GLY A 65 0.07 32.68 -27.33
N VAL A 66 0.14 33.01 -26.04
CA VAL A 66 0.35 32.03 -24.97
C VAL A 66 -0.99 31.53 -24.43
N SER A 67 -1.08 30.21 -24.21
CA SER A 67 -2.21 29.52 -23.59
C SER A 67 -1.71 28.50 -22.57
N LEU A 68 -2.59 28.01 -21.69
CA LEU A 68 -2.23 26.92 -20.77
C LEU A 68 -2.00 25.61 -21.54
N TRP A 69 -2.74 25.38 -22.62
CA TRP A 69 -2.49 24.26 -23.52
C TRP A 69 -1.08 24.32 -24.12
N LEU A 70 -0.63 25.49 -24.60
CA LEU A 70 0.70 25.64 -25.17
C LEU A 70 1.80 25.33 -24.14
N ALA A 71 1.63 25.81 -22.91
CA ALA A 71 2.55 25.49 -21.81
C ALA A 71 2.60 23.97 -21.53
N GLN A 72 1.46 23.30 -21.51
CA GLN A 72 1.38 21.84 -21.34
C GLN A 72 1.99 21.08 -22.52
N ALA A 73 1.81 21.55 -23.75
CA ALA A 73 2.39 20.95 -24.94
C ALA A 73 3.94 21.01 -24.91
N TRP A 74 4.51 22.12 -24.43
CA TRP A 74 5.95 22.22 -24.20
C TRP A 74 6.44 21.30 -23.07
N LEU A 75 5.73 21.24 -21.94
CA LEU A 75 6.04 20.30 -20.85
C LEU A 75 6.01 18.84 -21.33
N THR A 76 5.11 18.51 -22.25
CA THR A 76 4.98 17.18 -22.84
C THR A 76 6.19 16.79 -23.71
N LEU A 77 6.80 17.76 -24.40
CA LEU A 77 8.06 17.52 -25.12
C LEU A 77 9.22 17.27 -24.14
N GLY A 78 9.23 17.99 -23.01
CA GLY A 78 10.22 17.82 -21.95
C GLY A 78 11.65 17.85 -22.48
N ASP A 79 12.45 16.85 -22.12
CA ASP A 79 13.83 16.70 -22.58
C ASP A 79 13.98 16.45 -24.09
N ASN A 80 12.90 16.06 -24.78
CA ASN A 80 12.93 15.83 -26.23
C ASN A 80 12.81 17.13 -27.04
N ALA A 81 12.51 18.27 -26.41
CA ALA A 81 12.48 19.56 -27.08
C ALA A 81 13.90 20.01 -27.52
N PRO A 82 14.04 20.72 -28.66
CA PRO A 82 15.30 21.34 -29.03
C PRO A 82 15.85 22.23 -27.90
N LEU A 83 17.16 22.16 -27.65
CA LEU A 83 17.79 22.85 -26.49
C LEU A 83 17.47 24.35 -26.43
N ALA A 84 17.48 25.04 -27.57
CA ALA A 84 17.17 26.46 -27.64
C ALA A 84 15.72 26.77 -27.24
N GLU A 85 14.76 25.95 -27.69
CA GLU A 85 13.35 26.10 -27.33
C GLU A 85 13.11 25.72 -25.87
N ARG A 86 13.78 24.68 -25.36
CA ARG A 86 13.73 24.31 -23.95
C ARG A 86 14.18 25.46 -23.05
N GLN A 87 15.30 26.11 -23.38
CA GLN A 87 15.80 27.27 -22.62
C GLN A 87 14.81 28.43 -22.68
N ARG A 88 14.28 28.74 -23.87
CA ARG A 88 13.28 29.80 -24.04
C ARG A 88 12.01 29.56 -23.21
N VAL A 89 11.49 28.33 -23.22
CA VAL A 89 10.29 27.95 -22.46
C VAL A 89 10.57 28.04 -20.95
N GLN A 90 11.74 27.58 -20.49
CA GLN A 90 12.13 27.68 -19.09
C GLN A 90 12.21 29.15 -18.64
N GLU A 91 12.87 30.01 -19.43
CA GLU A 91 12.93 31.45 -19.16
C GLU A 91 11.54 32.10 -19.15
N GLN A 92 10.63 31.65 -20.01
CA GLN A 92 9.24 32.12 -20.06
C GLN A 92 8.46 31.69 -18.81
N PHE A 93 8.68 30.47 -18.30
CA PHE A 93 8.10 30.01 -17.04
C PHE A 93 8.67 30.77 -15.84
N ASP A 94 9.98 30.96 -15.78
CA ASP A 94 10.67 31.64 -14.67
C ASP A 94 10.36 33.14 -14.62
N SER A 95 10.17 33.76 -15.79
CA SER A 95 9.80 35.19 -15.90
C SER A 95 8.32 35.47 -15.64
N THR A 96 7.48 34.43 -15.51
CA THR A 96 6.06 34.61 -15.18
C THR A 96 5.95 35.15 -13.75
N ALA A 97 5.49 36.40 -13.62
CA ALA A 97 5.51 37.18 -12.38
C ALA A 97 5.24 36.33 -11.10
N PRO A 98 6.14 36.38 -10.09
CA PRO A 98 5.96 35.69 -8.82
C PRO A 98 4.61 36.07 -8.21
N LYS A 99 3.83 35.08 -7.74
CA LYS A 99 2.48 35.23 -7.13
C LYS A 99 1.28 35.37 -8.08
N SER A 100 1.40 35.01 -9.36
CA SER A 100 0.24 34.93 -10.27
C SER A 100 -0.43 33.54 -10.28
N ILE A 101 -1.74 33.49 -10.59
CA ILE A 101 -2.48 32.22 -10.80
C ILE A 101 -1.80 31.36 -11.89
N SER A 102 -1.26 32.00 -12.93
CA SER A 102 -0.53 31.32 -14.01
C SER A 102 0.75 30.63 -13.51
N ALA A 103 1.55 31.31 -12.68
CA ALA A 103 2.74 30.72 -12.08
C ALA A 103 2.38 29.53 -11.16
N PHE A 104 1.29 29.67 -10.39
CA PHE A 104 0.74 28.56 -9.60
C PHE A 104 0.37 27.37 -10.49
N LEU A 105 -0.41 27.58 -11.55
CA LEU A 105 -0.85 26.50 -12.43
C LEU A 105 0.33 25.85 -13.15
N ILE A 106 1.27 26.63 -13.68
CA ILE A 106 2.49 26.10 -14.34
C ILE A 106 3.31 25.24 -13.38
N HIS A 107 3.49 25.68 -12.12
CA HIS A 107 4.21 24.90 -11.10
C HIS A 107 3.57 23.52 -10.88
N TYR A 108 2.24 23.45 -10.68
CA TYR A 108 1.56 22.17 -10.46
C TYR A 108 1.43 21.33 -11.73
N LEU A 109 1.36 21.95 -12.91
CA LEU A 109 1.36 21.24 -14.19
C LEU A 109 2.74 20.64 -14.50
N SER A 110 3.84 21.34 -14.18
CA SER A 110 5.21 20.80 -14.28
C SER A 110 5.39 19.62 -13.33
N ARG A 111 5.02 19.80 -12.05
CA ARG A 111 5.06 18.72 -11.06
C ARG A 111 4.21 17.52 -11.45
N ARG A 112 3.10 17.72 -12.17
CA ARG A 112 2.30 16.61 -12.70
C ARG A 112 3.00 15.88 -13.85
N ALA A 113 3.68 16.61 -14.73
CA ALA A 113 4.46 16.03 -15.82
C ALA A 113 5.71 15.27 -15.30
N GLU A 114 6.31 15.74 -14.20
CA GLU A 114 7.47 15.12 -13.54
C GLU A 114 7.06 13.95 -12.62
N SER A 115 5.94 14.09 -11.91
CA SER A 115 5.48 13.11 -10.93
C SER A 115 4.75 11.94 -11.58
N ARG A 116 5.47 10.85 -11.79
CA ARG A 116 4.87 9.56 -12.19
C ARG A 116 3.92 9.07 -11.09
N GLY A 117 2.61 9.11 -11.29
CA GLY A 117 1.62 8.37 -10.49
C GLY A 117 1.23 8.93 -9.11
N THR A 118 1.31 10.25 -8.88
CA THR A 118 1.02 10.87 -7.56
C THR A 118 -0.13 11.89 -7.63
N LYS A 119 -1.11 11.67 -8.52
CA LYS A 119 -2.24 12.59 -8.77
C LYS A 119 -3.11 12.88 -7.54
N ARG A 120 -3.37 11.87 -6.70
CA ARG A 120 -4.24 12.02 -5.52
C ARG A 120 -3.61 12.96 -4.49
N PHE A 121 -2.31 12.81 -4.24
CA PHE A 121 -1.59 13.72 -3.35
C PHE A 121 -1.47 15.13 -3.91
N LEU A 122 -1.30 15.30 -5.23
CA LEU A 122 -1.28 16.65 -5.84
C LEU A 122 -2.62 17.37 -5.65
N LYS A 123 -3.76 16.67 -5.83
CA LYS A 123 -5.09 17.24 -5.58
C LYS A 123 -5.23 17.62 -4.10
N ASP A 124 -4.90 16.70 -3.19
CA ASP A 124 -5.02 16.92 -1.75
C ASP A 124 -4.07 18.03 -1.25
N GLU A 125 -2.87 18.12 -1.81
CA GLU A 125 -1.88 19.18 -1.54
C GLU A 125 -2.38 20.55 -2.01
N VAL A 126 -2.89 20.64 -3.25
CA VAL A 126 -3.50 21.88 -3.77
C VAL A 126 -4.68 22.29 -2.90
N LEU A 127 -5.54 21.33 -2.54
CA LEU A 127 -6.67 21.58 -1.66
C LEU A 127 -6.21 22.06 -0.28
N ALA A 128 -5.16 21.49 0.31
CA ALA A 128 -4.64 21.90 1.61
C ALA A 128 -3.99 23.30 1.57
N LYS A 129 -3.19 23.58 0.53
CA LYS A 129 -2.51 24.88 0.35
C LYS A 129 -3.47 26.04 0.08
N LEU A 130 -4.63 25.76 -0.51
CA LEU A 130 -5.66 26.77 -0.83
C LEU A 130 -6.81 26.82 0.19
N ASN A 131 -6.61 26.32 1.42
CA ASN A 131 -7.66 26.32 2.45
C ASN A 131 -8.22 27.72 2.78
N ASP A 132 -7.38 28.75 2.71
CA ASP A 132 -7.76 30.15 3.01
C ASP A 132 -8.27 30.93 1.77
N VAL A 133 -8.41 30.27 0.62
CA VAL A 133 -8.86 30.86 -0.65
C VAL A 133 -10.33 30.50 -0.90
N SER A 134 -11.02 31.25 -1.78
CA SER A 134 -12.41 30.97 -2.12
C SER A 134 -12.61 29.52 -2.59
N ASP A 135 -13.68 28.87 -2.09
CA ASP A 135 -14.00 27.48 -2.41
C ASP A 135 -14.13 27.24 -3.93
N VAL A 136 -14.62 28.24 -4.67
CA VAL A 136 -14.74 28.19 -6.14
C VAL A 136 -13.38 28.10 -6.81
N PHE A 137 -12.41 28.92 -6.40
CA PHE A 137 -11.05 28.86 -6.96
C PHE A 137 -10.31 27.60 -6.52
N ARG A 138 -10.51 27.17 -5.27
CA ARG A 138 -9.95 25.92 -4.74
C ARG A 138 -10.42 24.71 -5.56
N LYS A 139 -11.71 24.64 -5.90
CA LYS A 139 -12.28 23.62 -6.80
C LYS A 139 -11.71 23.70 -8.21
N TYR A 140 -11.58 24.90 -8.77
CA TYR A 140 -10.94 25.09 -10.08
C TYR A 140 -9.50 24.58 -10.12
N ALA A 141 -8.67 25.03 -9.17
CA ALA A 141 -7.27 24.64 -9.07
C ALA A 141 -7.11 23.12 -8.90
N ALA A 142 -7.93 22.52 -8.05
CA ALA A 142 -7.95 21.08 -7.85
C ALA A 142 -8.31 20.33 -9.15
N SER A 143 -9.37 20.76 -9.85
CA SER A 143 -9.83 20.14 -11.11
C SER A 143 -8.86 20.30 -12.28
N ARG A 144 -8.10 21.42 -12.35
CA ARG A 144 -7.11 21.64 -13.42
C ARG A 144 -5.85 20.78 -13.21
N VAL A 145 -5.46 20.58 -11.95
CA VAL A 145 -4.29 19.78 -11.58
C VAL A 145 -4.62 18.28 -11.62
N SER A 146 -5.83 17.86 -11.22
CA SER A 146 -6.31 16.49 -11.36
C SER A 146 -7.00 16.21 -12.71
N ASP A 147 -7.41 14.95 -12.95
CA ASP A 147 -8.28 14.65 -14.08
C ASP A 147 -9.70 15.18 -13.82
N VAL A 148 -10.33 15.75 -14.87
CA VAL A 148 -11.70 16.27 -14.84
C VAL A 148 -12.73 15.13 -14.85
N SER A 149 -12.32 13.91 -15.20
CA SER A 149 -13.17 12.72 -15.42
C SER A 149 -13.88 12.16 -14.17
N THR A 150 -13.82 12.87 -13.04
CA THR A 150 -14.50 12.54 -11.78
C THR A 150 -15.03 13.80 -11.08
N ALA A 151 -15.13 14.92 -11.79
CA ALA A 151 -15.48 16.20 -11.20
C ALA A 151 -16.99 16.28 -10.92
N ASN A 152 -17.34 16.75 -9.72
CA ASN A 152 -18.74 16.99 -9.40
C ASN A 152 -19.27 18.22 -10.17
N PRO A 153 -20.61 18.42 -10.28
CA PRO A 153 -21.18 19.54 -11.02
C PRO A 153 -20.66 20.94 -10.63
N SER A 154 -20.29 21.15 -9.36
CA SER A 154 -19.74 22.42 -8.90
C SER A 154 -18.28 22.62 -9.31
N GLU A 155 -17.50 21.54 -9.35
CA GLU A 155 -16.12 21.53 -9.87
C GLU A 155 -16.10 21.81 -11.38
N LEU A 156 -17.00 21.20 -12.16
CA LEU A 156 -17.14 21.46 -13.60
C LEU A 156 -17.54 22.92 -13.89
N SER A 157 -18.44 23.47 -13.10
CA SER A 157 -18.87 24.87 -13.24
C SER A 157 -17.71 25.84 -12.96
N ALA A 158 -16.96 25.61 -11.88
CA ALA A 158 -15.78 26.40 -11.56
C ALA A 158 -14.70 26.26 -12.65
N TYR A 159 -14.53 25.06 -13.19
CA TYR A 159 -13.57 24.79 -14.27
C TYR A 159 -13.84 25.63 -15.51
N LEU A 160 -15.04 25.53 -16.09
CA LEU A 160 -15.41 26.32 -17.26
C LEU A 160 -15.39 27.82 -17.00
N PHE A 161 -15.85 28.27 -15.83
CA PHE A 161 -15.91 29.68 -15.46
C PHE A 161 -14.53 30.37 -15.43
N PHE A 162 -13.52 29.72 -14.86
CA PHE A 162 -12.16 30.27 -14.83
C PHE A 162 -11.45 30.14 -16.18
N GLU A 163 -11.67 29.05 -16.91
CA GLU A 163 -11.12 28.86 -18.26
C GLU A 163 -11.72 29.85 -19.27
N ALA A 164 -12.96 30.30 -19.05
CA ALA A 164 -13.58 31.38 -19.83
C ALA A 164 -12.80 32.70 -19.74
N GLN A 165 -12.02 32.90 -18.67
CA GLN A 165 -11.18 34.08 -18.47
C GLN A 165 -9.76 33.90 -19.04
N ALA A 166 -9.35 32.65 -19.32
CA ALA A 166 -8.12 32.31 -20.02
C ALA A 166 -8.22 32.56 -21.53
N SER A 167 -7.52 31.75 -22.33
CA SER A 167 -7.62 31.83 -23.79
C SER A 167 -8.90 31.14 -24.30
N VAL A 168 -9.31 31.47 -25.54
CA VAL A 168 -10.41 30.75 -26.19
C VAL A 168 -10.07 29.27 -26.45
N ILE A 169 -8.78 28.96 -26.60
CA ILE A 169 -8.26 27.60 -26.77
C ILE A 169 -8.42 26.81 -25.47
N ASP A 170 -8.00 27.39 -24.34
CA ASP A 170 -8.11 26.72 -23.04
C ASP A 170 -9.57 26.49 -22.64
N HIS A 171 -10.44 27.46 -22.93
CA HIS A 171 -11.88 27.32 -22.74
C HIS A 171 -12.50 26.23 -23.63
N TYR A 172 -11.99 26.06 -24.85
CA TYR A 172 -12.42 24.98 -25.74
C TYR A 172 -11.96 23.60 -25.25
N GLU A 173 -10.71 23.45 -24.82
CA GLU A 173 -10.23 22.20 -24.23
C GLU A 173 -10.99 21.84 -22.94
N ALA A 174 -11.30 22.85 -22.11
CA ALA A 174 -12.14 22.66 -20.92
C ALA A 174 -13.57 22.23 -21.27
N LEU A 175 -14.15 22.80 -22.33
CA LEU A 175 -15.45 22.41 -22.87
C LEU A 175 -15.43 20.96 -23.35
N ILE A 176 -14.43 20.55 -24.15
CA ILE A 176 -14.33 19.18 -24.65
C ILE A 176 -14.17 18.18 -23.51
N ALA A 177 -13.28 18.42 -22.55
CA ALA A 177 -13.09 17.57 -21.39
C ALA A 177 -14.39 17.41 -20.58
N THR A 178 -15.12 18.52 -20.37
CA THR A 178 -16.42 18.52 -19.66
C THR A 178 -17.48 17.72 -20.43
N LEU A 179 -17.58 17.90 -21.74
CA LEU A 179 -18.55 17.18 -22.56
C LEU A 179 -18.25 15.68 -22.65
N GLN A 180 -16.97 15.29 -22.70
CA GLN A 180 -16.53 13.89 -22.66
C GLN A 180 -16.85 13.23 -21.32
N ASP A 181 -16.60 13.91 -20.21
CA ASP A 181 -16.99 13.44 -18.87
C ASP A 181 -18.51 13.24 -18.77
N MET A 182 -19.29 14.27 -19.16
CA MET A 182 -20.75 14.20 -19.20
C MET A 182 -21.25 13.04 -20.07
N ALA A 183 -20.66 12.81 -21.24
CA ALA A 183 -21.03 11.73 -22.16
C ALA A 183 -20.59 10.33 -21.67
N GLY A 184 -19.53 10.25 -20.87
CA GLY A 184 -19.07 9.02 -20.23
C GLY A 184 -19.99 8.52 -19.12
N THR A 185 -20.76 9.41 -18.48
CA THR A 185 -21.69 9.02 -17.39
C THR A 185 -22.88 8.18 -17.88
N ASP A 186 -23.33 7.25 -17.04
CA ASP A 186 -24.37 6.27 -17.39
C ASP A 186 -25.70 6.92 -17.80
N ARG A 187 -26.10 8.01 -17.13
CA ARG A 187 -27.35 8.74 -17.40
C ARG A 187 -27.26 10.22 -17.07
N LEU A 188 -27.20 11.06 -18.11
CA LEU A 188 -27.48 12.48 -17.98
C LEU A 188 -28.98 12.73 -17.73
N PRO A 189 -29.35 13.65 -16.82
CA PRO A 189 -30.76 14.02 -16.62
C PRO A 189 -31.39 14.51 -17.94
N ALA A 190 -32.65 14.13 -18.19
CA ALA A 190 -33.36 14.48 -19.42
C ALA A 190 -33.41 16.00 -19.67
N SER A 191 -33.55 16.80 -18.60
CA SER A 191 -33.54 18.26 -18.64
C SER A 191 -32.20 18.85 -19.12
N VAL A 192 -31.08 18.30 -18.65
CA VAL A 192 -29.72 18.68 -19.08
C VAL A 192 -29.52 18.32 -20.54
N SER A 193 -29.90 17.09 -20.90
CA SER A 193 -29.84 16.57 -22.25
C SER A 193 -30.61 17.46 -23.25
N SER A 194 -31.85 17.83 -22.92
CA SER A 194 -32.67 18.70 -23.78
C SER A 194 -32.15 20.12 -23.87
N ALA A 195 -31.58 20.65 -22.78
CA ALA A 195 -31.02 22.00 -22.76
C ALA A 195 -29.77 22.12 -23.64
N LEU A 196 -28.98 21.05 -23.75
CA LEU A 196 -27.71 21.05 -24.50
C LEU A 196 -27.85 20.61 -25.96
N GLU A 197 -28.96 20.01 -26.38
CA GLU A 197 -29.13 19.47 -27.74
C GLU A 197 -28.93 20.53 -28.84
N THR A 198 -29.65 21.66 -28.76
CA THR A 198 -29.55 22.75 -29.75
C THR A 198 -28.18 23.45 -29.71
N PRO A 199 -27.66 23.87 -28.53
CA PRO A 199 -26.31 24.42 -28.43
C PRO A 199 -25.24 23.47 -28.99
N PHE A 200 -25.29 22.19 -28.65
CA PHE A 200 -24.31 21.22 -29.11
C PHE A 200 -24.40 21.00 -30.63
N ALA A 201 -25.62 20.95 -31.20
CA ALA A 201 -25.79 20.87 -32.65
C ALA A 201 -25.15 22.06 -33.39
N LEU A 202 -25.16 23.25 -32.79
CA LEU A 202 -24.46 24.43 -33.31
C LEU A 202 -22.94 24.27 -33.25
N LEU A 203 -22.40 23.75 -32.13
CA LEU A 203 -20.98 23.42 -31.98
C LEU A 203 -20.52 22.44 -33.06
N HIS A 204 -21.22 21.31 -33.18
CA HIS A 204 -20.93 20.23 -34.14
C HIS A 204 -20.91 20.73 -35.59
N ARG A 205 -21.81 21.66 -35.94
CA ARG A 205 -21.84 22.24 -37.30
C ARG A 205 -20.67 23.19 -37.59
N ARG A 206 -20.09 23.84 -36.58
CA ARG A 206 -19.13 24.96 -36.74
C ARG A 206 -17.68 24.55 -36.48
N ILE A 207 -17.46 23.57 -35.60
CA ILE A 207 -16.13 23.10 -35.22
C ILE A 207 -15.81 21.77 -35.88
N LYS A 208 -14.70 21.71 -36.60
CA LYS A 208 -14.18 20.56 -37.35
C LYS A 208 -13.21 19.75 -36.50
N ASP A 209 -13.63 19.39 -35.29
CA ASP A 209 -12.87 18.49 -34.41
C ASP A 209 -13.57 17.14 -34.33
N ARG A 210 -12.84 16.08 -34.69
CA ARG A 210 -13.33 14.70 -34.67
C ARG A 210 -13.72 14.23 -33.27
N ARG A 211 -13.17 14.82 -32.20
CA ARG A 211 -13.58 14.55 -30.81
C ARG A 211 -15.06 14.90 -30.54
N VAL A 212 -15.67 15.75 -31.36
CA VAL A 212 -17.08 16.14 -31.26
C VAL A 212 -18.02 15.08 -31.84
N GLU A 213 -17.53 14.16 -32.68
CA GLU A 213 -18.38 13.17 -33.36
C GLU A 213 -19.01 12.13 -32.41
N PRO A 214 -18.27 11.47 -31.47
CA PRO A 214 -18.90 10.59 -30.49
C PRO A 214 -19.82 11.33 -29.54
N LEU A 215 -19.47 12.58 -29.20
CA LEU A 215 -20.30 13.46 -28.37
C LEU A 215 -21.63 13.78 -29.06
N ALA A 216 -21.65 13.93 -30.38
CA ALA A 216 -22.88 14.12 -31.14
C ALA A 216 -23.86 12.96 -30.97
N LEU A 217 -23.36 11.71 -30.91
CA LEU A 217 -24.18 10.54 -30.57
C LEU A 217 -24.71 10.62 -29.13
N ALA A 218 -23.87 11.03 -28.18
CA ALA A 218 -24.22 11.18 -26.76
C ALA A 218 -25.22 12.30 -26.50
N PHE A 219 -25.19 13.39 -27.26
CA PHE A 219 -26.14 14.49 -27.13
C PHE A 219 -27.37 14.34 -28.04
N GLY A 220 -27.45 13.27 -28.85
CA GLY A 220 -28.65 12.91 -29.62
C GLY A 220 -28.74 13.59 -30.98
N CYS A 221 -27.66 14.16 -31.48
CA CYS A 221 -27.59 14.75 -32.80
C CYS A 221 -27.61 13.67 -33.90
N VAL A 222 -28.09 14.05 -35.08
CA VAL A 222 -28.00 13.20 -36.27
C VAL A 222 -26.59 13.30 -36.84
N VAL A 223 -25.85 12.20 -36.79
CA VAL A 223 -24.46 12.14 -37.25
C VAL A 223 -24.40 11.38 -38.57
N LYS A 224 -23.65 11.93 -39.53
CA LYS A 224 -23.36 11.27 -40.80
C LYS A 224 -21.96 10.68 -40.74
N ILE A 225 -21.82 9.40 -41.08
CA ILE A 225 -20.53 8.73 -41.10
C ILE A 225 -19.77 9.15 -42.36
N ASP A 226 -18.52 9.57 -42.16
CA ASP A 226 -17.61 9.85 -43.26
C ASP A 226 -17.11 8.54 -43.89
N VAL A 227 -17.12 8.48 -45.22
CA VAL A 227 -16.82 7.28 -46.01
C VAL A 227 -15.66 7.56 -46.99
N ASP A 228 -14.74 8.43 -46.57
CA ASP A 228 -13.49 8.70 -47.29
C ASP A 228 -12.57 7.46 -47.37
N ALA A 229 -11.49 7.57 -48.14
CA ALA A 229 -10.55 6.46 -48.34
C ALA A 229 -9.87 6.00 -47.03
N ARG A 230 -9.63 6.92 -46.09
CA ARG A 230 -8.99 6.62 -44.81
C ARG A 230 -9.95 5.89 -43.87
N ALA A 231 -11.22 6.31 -43.81
CA ALA A 231 -12.28 5.66 -43.06
C ALA A 231 -12.56 4.25 -43.58
N LYS A 232 -12.57 4.05 -44.91
CA LYS A 232 -12.69 2.72 -45.53
C LYS A 232 -11.54 1.80 -45.13
N PHE A 233 -10.30 2.28 -45.26
CA PHE A 233 -9.12 1.48 -44.90
C PHE A 233 -9.10 1.12 -43.40
N ARG A 234 -9.44 2.07 -42.53
CA ARG A 234 -9.62 1.80 -41.09
C ARG A 234 -10.67 0.71 -40.86
N ALA A 235 -11.82 0.81 -41.52
CA ALA A 235 -12.92 -0.14 -41.38
C ALA A 235 -12.56 -1.56 -41.84
N GLU A 236 -11.81 -1.69 -42.93
CA GLU A 236 -11.31 -2.98 -43.43
C GLU A 236 -10.40 -3.67 -42.42
N ILE A 237 -9.57 -2.92 -41.70
CA ILE A 237 -8.67 -3.45 -40.65
C ILE A 237 -9.48 -3.96 -39.46
N PHE A 238 -10.46 -3.18 -38.99
CA PHE A 238 -11.37 -3.62 -37.92
C PHE A 238 -12.14 -4.89 -38.32
N ASP A 239 -12.69 -4.93 -39.53
CA ASP A 239 -13.39 -6.11 -40.03
C ASP A 239 -12.50 -7.35 -40.16
N SER A 240 -11.24 -7.17 -40.59
CA SER A 240 -10.24 -8.22 -40.63
C SER A 240 -9.96 -8.81 -39.24
N TYR A 241 -9.94 -7.96 -38.21
CA TYR A 241 -9.85 -8.42 -36.83
C TYR A 241 -11.03 -9.31 -36.48
N PHE A 242 -12.28 -8.94 -36.77
CA PHE A 242 -13.47 -9.75 -36.43
C PHE A 242 -13.57 -11.08 -37.20
N GLN A 243 -12.93 -11.16 -38.36
CA GLN A 243 -12.74 -12.38 -39.14
C GLN A 243 -11.56 -13.25 -38.68
N SER A 244 -10.85 -12.85 -37.62
CA SER A 244 -9.64 -13.52 -37.12
C SER A 244 -8.46 -13.54 -38.11
N ARG A 245 -8.42 -12.59 -39.05
CA ARG A 245 -7.27 -12.35 -39.94
C ARG A 245 -6.25 -11.45 -39.25
N ASN A 246 -5.64 -11.95 -38.16
CA ASN A 246 -4.77 -11.16 -37.30
C ASN A 246 -3.51 -10.64 -38.02
N GLU A 247 -2.96 -11.38 -38.99
CA GLU A 247 -1.79 -10.92 -39.76
C GLU A 247 -2.09 -9.67 -40.60
N ASP A 248 -3.27 -9.63 -41.23
CA ASP A 248 -3.74 -8.46 -41.98
C ASP A 248 -3.87 -7.24 -41.04
N VAL A 249 -4.35 -7.45 -39.81
CA VAL A 249 -4.48 -6.40 -38.79
C VAL A 249 -3.12 -5.87 -38.36
N LEU A 250 -2.16 -6.75 -38.08
CA LEU A 250 -0.81 -6.34 -37.69
C LEU A 250 -0.12 -5.53 -38.80
N ARG A 251 -0.20 -6.00 -40.05
CA ARG A 251 0.43 -5.33 -41.19
C ARG A 251 -0.27 -4.01 -41.54
N ASN A 252 -1.58 -4.03 -41.73
CA ASN A 252 -2.30 -2.85 -42.21
C ASN A 252 -2.56 -1.84 -41.08
N GLY A 253 -2.70 -2.30 -39.84
CA GLY A 253 -2.85 -1.42 -38.67
C GLY A 253 -1.58 -0.62 -38.38
N THR A 254 -0.40 -1.21 -38.51
CA THR A 254 0.88 -0.49 -38.36
C THR A 254 1.10 0.51 -39.49
N ILE A 255 0.72 0.17 -40.73
CA ILE A 255 0.68 1.12 -41.86
C ILE A 255 -0.28 2.28 -41.57
N PHE A 256 -1.48 1.98 -41.06
CA PHE A 256 -2.46 3.01 -40.71
C PHE A 256 -1.90 3.98 -39.66
N LEU A 257 -1.32 3.45 -38.59
CA LEU A 257 -0.75 4.25 -37.50
C LEU A 257 0.45 5.10 -37.91
N THR A 258 1.23 4.67 -38.91
CA THR A 258 2.44 5.41 -39.33
C THR A 258 2.20 6.37 -40.48
N GLN A 259 1.21 6.11 -41.35
CA GLN A 259 0.99 6.87 -42.59
C GLN A 259 -0.31 7.67 -42.61
N TYR A 260 -1.32 7.29 -41.81
CA TYR A 260 -2.65 7.90 -41.85
C TYR A 260 -3.01 8.60 -40.54
N ASP A 261 -2.88 7.91 -39.40
CA ASP A 261 -3.26 8.45 -38.08
C ASP A 261 -2.40 7.89 -36.95
N ALA A 262 -1.40 8.65 -36.52
CA ALA A 262 -0.57 8.23 -35.39
C ALA A 262 -1.31 8.26 -34.04
N THR A 263 -2.42 9.01 -33.94
CA THR A 263 -3.18 9.24 -32.70
C THR A 263 -4.33 8.25 -32.49
N ASP A 264 -4.54 7.31 -33.40
CA ASP A 264 -5.65 6.33 -33.31
C ASP A 264 -5.36 5.24 -32.27
N ALA A 265 -5.64 5.55 -30.99
CA ALA A 265 -5.47 4.64 -29.87
C ALA A 265 -6.34 3.37 -29.99
N ALA A 266 -7.50 3.45 -30.64
CA ALA A 266 -8.34 2.29 -30.89
C ALA A 266 -7.68 1.33 -31.89
N MET A 267 -7.02 1.85 -32.93
CA MET A 267 -6.20 1.06 -33.85
C MET A 267 -4.97 0.45 -33.15
N LEU A 268 -4.25 1.22 -32.32
CA LEU A 268 -3.12 0.71 -31.54
C LEU A 268 -3.55 -0.44 -30.61
N THR A 269 -4.69 -0.27 -29.95
CA THR A 269 -5.30 -1.32 -29.10
C THR A 269 -5.71 -2.54 -29.94
N LEU A 270 -6.23 -2.34 -31.15
CA LEU A 270 -6.59 -3.43 -32.06
C LEU A 270 -5.35 -4.23 -32.52
N VAL A 271 -4.26 -3.53 -32.86
CA VAL A 271 -2.96 -4.14 -33.20
C VAL A 271 -2.41 -4.94 -32.02
N ALA A 272 -2.40 -4.38 -30.81
CA ALA A 272 -1.97 -5.07 -29.60
C ALA A 272 -2.83 -6.34 -29.35
N ARG A 273 -4.16 -6.26 -29.47
CA ARG A 273 -5.06 -7.41 -29.36
C ARG A 273 -4.78 -8.49 -30.42
N ALA A 274 -4.48 -8.09 -31.66
CA ALA A 274 -4.12 -9.02 -32.71
C ALA A 274 -2.76 -9.70 -32.44
N ALA A 275 -1.79 -8.97 -31.87
CA ALA A 275 -0.48 -9.49 -31.47
C ALA A 275 -0.61 -10.54 -30.37
N VAL A 276 -1.37 -10.25 -29.31
CA VAL A 276 -1.65 -11.20 -28.22
C VAL A 276 -2.27 -12.48 -28.76
N ARG A 277 -3.27 -12.38 -29.65
CA ARG A 277 -3.99 -13.54 -30.21
C ARG A 277 -3.19 -14.38 -31.19
N SER A 278 -2.28 -13.75 -31.93
CA SER A 278 -1.42 -14.46 -32.90
C SER A 278 -0.07 -14.87 -32.30
N ASN A 279 0.21 -14.44 -31.06
CA ASN A 279 1.50 -14.55 -30.39
C ASN A 279 2.67 -14.10 -31.29
N ARG A 280 2.50 -12.97 -31.97
CA ARG A 280 3.51 -12.38 -32.86
C ARG A 280 3.94 -11.01 -32.40
N GLU A 281 5.17 -10.66 -32.75
CA GLU A 281 5.72 -9.33 -32.52
C GLU A 281 5.11 -8.31 -33.49
N VAL A 282 5.02 -7.07 -33.03
CA VAL A 282 4.54 -5.93 -33.81
C VAL A 282 5.75 -5.21 -34.41
N CYS A 283 5.80 -5.10 -35.72
CA CYS A 283 6.90 -4.43 -36.45
C CYS A 283 6.40 -3.18 -37.16
N GLY A 284 7.29 -2.21 -37.39
CA GLY A 284 7.02 -1.04 -38.23
C GLY A 284 6.32 0.12 -37.54
N LEU A 285 6.19 0.11 -36.22
CA LEU A 285 5.75 1.27 -35.42
C LEU A 285 6.94 2.22 -35.12
N SER A 286 6.64 3.49 -34.81
CA SER A 286 7.65 4.40 -34.24
C SER A 286 8.11 3.93 -32.85
N ALA A 287 9.19 4.50 -32.31
CA ALA A 287 9.68 4.15 -30.97
C ALA A 287 8.60 4.38 -29.88
N ALA A 288 7.92 5.53 -29.91
CA ALA A 288 6.87 5.84 -28.94
C ALA A 288 5.65 4.90 -29.08
N GLN A 289 5.21 4.63 -30.31
CA GLN A 289 4.09 3.71 -30.57
C GLN A 289 4.45 2.26 -30.20
N ALA A 290 5.68 1.83 -30.47
CA ALA A 290 6.15 0.49 -30.13
C ALA A 290 6.20 0.28 -28.61
N ALA A 291 6.69 1.27 -27.85
CA ALA A 291 6.70 1.23 -26.39
C ALA A 291 5.27 1.12 -25.83
N LEU A 292 4.35 1.99 -26.26
CA LEU A 292 2.94 1.92 -25.87
C LEU A 292 2.30 0.58 -26.24
N CYS A 293 2.58 0.05 -27.45
CA CYS A 293 2.05 -1.23 -27.90
C CYS A 293 2.58 -2.39 -27.05
N ALA A 294 3.86 -2.40 -26.70
CA ALA A 294 4.46 -3.42 -25.86
C ALA A 294 3.85 -3.45 -24.45
N SER A 295 3.71 -2.28 -23.81
CA SER A 295 3.02 -2.16 -22.52
C SER A 295 1.57 -2.65 -22.61
N LEU A 296 0.84 -2.27 -23.68
CA LEU A 296 -0.52 -2.74 -23.90
C LEU A 296 -0.59 -4.26 -24.10
N ILE A 297 0.38 -4.86 -24.79
CA ILE A 297 0.43 -6.31 -25.00
C ILE A 297 0.57 -7.05 -23.66
N SER A 298 1.44 -6.59 -22.75
CA SER A 298 1.57 -7.18 -21.41
C SER A 298 0.27 -7.05 -20.62
N VAL A 299 -0.31 -5.84 -20.54
CA VAL A 299 -1.60 -5.62 -19.85
C VAL A 299 -2.72 -6.49 -20.43
N LEU A 300 -2.79 -6.65 -21.76
CA LEU A 300 -3.82 -7.46 -22.41
C LEU A 300 -3.58 -8.97 -22.25
N ARG A 301 -2.33 -9.41 -22.06
CA ARG A 301 -1.97 -10.80 -21.74
C ARG A 301 -2.32 -11.18 -20.32
N LEU A 302 -2.40 -10.21 -19.41
CA LEU A 302 -2.59 -10.44 -17.98
C LEU A 302 -1.43 -11.29 -17.40
N ASP A 303 -0.19 -10.99 -17.78
CA ASP A 303 1.03 -11.65 -17.28
C ASP A 303 1.64 -10.92 -16.05
N GLU A 304 2.73 -11.45 -15.50
CA GLU A 304 3.44 -10.94 -14.31
C GLU A 304 3.87 -9.46 -14.42
N HIS A 305 4.01 -8.94 -15.65
CA HIS A 305 4.40 -7.55 -15.91
C HIS A 305 3.20 -6.60 -15.99
N SER A 306 1.96 -7.11 -15.98
CA SER A 306 0.75 -6.33 -16.27
C SER A 306 0.58 -5.10 -15.39
N TYR A 307 0.78 -5.21 -14.07
CA TYR A 307 0.63 -4.06 -13.18
C TYR A 307 1.74 -3.02 -13.37
N GLY A 308 2.97 -3.46 -13.65
CA GLY A 308 4.10 -2.58 -13.95
C GLY A 308 3.87 -1.80 -15.24
N GLU A 309 3.49 -2.50 -16.31
CA GLU A 309 3.21 -1.90 -17.62
C GLU A 309 1.93 -1.05 -17.62
N ALA A 310 0.92 -1.44 -16.86
CA ALA A 310 -0.24 -0.59 -16.60
C ALA A 310 0.16 0.72 -15.94
N THR A 311 1.02 0.68 -14.92
CA THR A 311 1.56 1.89 -14.27
C THR A 311 2.32 2.76 -15.25
N SER A 312 3.07 2.17 -16.19
CA SER A 312 3.76 2.87 -17.27
C SER A 312 2.79 3.63 -18.19
N ILE A 313 1.71 2.98 -18.65
CA ILE A 313 0.69 3.62 -19.49
C ILE A 313 -0.06 4.69 -18.70
N LEU A 314 -0.43 4.43 -17.45
CA LEU A 314 -1.11 5.42 -16.60
C LEU A 314 -0.23 6.66 -16.39
N SER A 315 1.06 6.46 -16.11
CA SER A 315 2.03 7.55 -16.00
C SER A 315 2.19 8.31 -17.31
N THR A 316 2.21 7.60 -18.44
CA THR A 316 2.28 8.22 -19.78
C THR A 316 1.02 9.06 -20.03
N ALA A 317 -0.16 8.55 -19.66
CA ALA A 317 -1.39 9.30 -19.77
C ALA A 317 -1.46 10.53 -18.85
N ASP A 318 -0.77 10.49 -17.70
CA ASP A 318 -0.65 11.63 -16.79
C ASP A 318 0.22 12.75 -17.39
N ILE A 319 1.28 12.40 -18.12
CA ILE A 319 2.14 13.35 -18.86
C ILE A 319 1.36 13.96 -20.03
N HIS A 320 0.70 13.12 -20.83
CA HIS A 320 -0.08 13.52 -22.01
C HIS A 320 -1.51 13.94 -21.67
N TYR A 321 -1.67 14.76 -20.63
CA TYR A 321 -2.96 15.22 -20.16
C TYR A 321 -3.78 15.91 -21.26
N GLY A 322 -5.07 15.59 -21.34
CA GLY A 322 -5.98 16.15 -22.35
C GLY A 322 -5.87 15.50 -23.74
N HIS A 323 -4.85 14.67 -23.99
CA HIS A 323 -4.75 13.93 -25.24
C HIS A 323 -5.77 12.78 -25.24
N SER A 324 -6.68 12.77 -26.22
CA SER A 324 -7.74 11.76 -26.29
C SER A 324 -7.20 10.33 -26.45
N TRP A 325 -6.09 10.16 -27.17
CA TRP A 325 -5.44 8.86 -27.30
C TRP A 325 -4.94 8.33 -25.95
N ALA A 326 -4.44 9.21 -25.08
CA ALA A 326 -3.91 8.84 -23.78
C ALA A 326 -5.03 8.46 -22.80
N LEU A 327 -6.14 9.22 -22.82
CA LEU A 327 -7.35 8.92 -22.06
C LEU A 327 -8.01 7.60 -22.53
N TYR A 328 -8.01 7.34 -23.83
CA TYR A 328 -8.48 6.06 -24.39
C TYR A 328 -7.65 4.89 -23.84
N LEU A 329 -6.31 4.97 -23.90
CA LEU A 329 -5.44 3.92 -23.40
C LEU A 329 -5.57 3.72 -21.87
N ARG A 330 -5.70 4.81 -21.11
CA ARG A 330 -6.03 4.76 -19.68
C ARG A 330 -7.30 3.96 -19.44
N GLY A 331 -8.37 4.24 -20.17
CA GLY A 331 -9.62 3.50 -20.10
C GLY A 331 -9.47 2.02 -20.43
N VAL A 332 -8.69 1.68 -21.47
CA VAL A 332 -8.40 0.28 -21.84
C VAL A 332 -7.65 -0.46 -20.73
N VAL A 333 -6.63 0.16 -20.14
CA VAL A 333 -5.83 -0.44 -19.05
C VAL A 333 -6.70 -0.65 -17.82
N LEU A 334 -7.43 0.38 -17.37
CA LEU A 334 -8.31 0.29 -16.21
C LEU A 334 -9.38 -0.78 -16.42
N SER A 335 -10.02 -0.82 -17.59
CA SER A 335 -11.02 -1.84 -17.93
C SER A 335 -10.43 -3.25 -18.03
N SER A 336 -9.13 -3.40 -18.30
CA SER A 336 -8.50 -4.73 -18.39
C SER A 336 -8.13 -5.30 -17.02
N LEU A 337 -7.93 -4.45 -16.01
CA LEU A 337 -7.47 -4.81 -14.67
C LEU A 337 -8.54 -4.67 -13.57
N GLN A 338 -9.64 -3.97 -13.87
CA GLN A 338 -10.81 -3.85 -13.00
C GLN A 338 -11.51 -5.20 -12.85
N GLN A 339 -12.15 -5.41 -11.69
CA GLN A 339 -13.02 -6.58 -11.45
C GLN A 339 -14.12 -6.67 -12.51
N GLU A 340 -14.27 -7.86 -13.11
CA GLU A 340 -15.36 -8.14 -14.03
C GLU A 340 -16.70 -7.89 -13.34
N SER A 341 -17.50 -6.97 -13.89
CA SER A 341 -18.74 -6.49 -13.26
C SER A 341 -19.98 -7.00 -13.99
N ALA A 342 -21.09 -7.16 -13.27
CA ALA A 342 -22.38 -7.48 -13.87
C ALA A 342 -22.96 -6.33 -14.73
N LEU A 343 -22.29 -5.16 -14.78
CA LEU A 343 -22.68 -4.07 -15.66
C LEU A 343 -22.59 -4.51 -17.12
N PRO A 344 -23.48 -4.01 -18.00
CA PRO A 344 -23.38 -4.28 -19.42
C PRO A 344 -22.00 -3.89 -19.96
N VAL A 345 -21.37 -4.78 -20.74
CA VAL A 345 -20.09 -4.51 -21.44
C VAL A 345 -20.15 -3.19 -22.23
N VAL A 346 -21.33 -2.86 -22.75
CA VAL A 346 -21.65 -1.58 -23.40
C VAL A 346 -21.34 -0.36 -22.55
N ASP A 347 -21.72 -0.40 -21.27
CA ASP A 347 -21.52 0.72 -20.35
C ASP A 347 -20.05 0.80 -19.93
N GLN A 348 -19.39 -0.35 -19.77
CA GLN A 348 -17.95 -0.43 -19.51
C GLN A 348 -17.12 0.19 -20.64
N ILE A 349 -17.46 -0.07 -21.92
CA ILE A 349 -16.73 0.50 -23.05
C ILE A 349 -17.09 1.97 -23.33
N ARG A 350 -18.24 2.46 -22.84
CA ARG A 350 -18.70 3.84 -23.08
C ARG A 350 -17.66 4.86 -22.62
N GLY A 351 -17.13 4.68 -21.41
CA GLY A 351 -16.07 5.52 -20.84
C GLY A 351 -14.73 5.46 -21.60
N ILE A 352 -14.58 4.54 -22.55
CA ILE A 352 -13.38 4.41 -23.40
C ILE A 352 -13.66 5.02 -24.77
N VAL A 353 -14.75 4.60 -25.43
CA VAL A 353 -15.04 4.95 -26.83
C VAL A 353 -15.52 6.40 -26.99
N VAL A 354 -15.90 7.09 -25.91
CA VAL A 354 -16.14 8.54 -25.93
C VAL A 354 -14.89 9.34 -26.35
N TYR A 355 -13.70 8.75 -26.16
CA TYR A 355 -12.42 9.32 -26.57
C TYR A 355 -11.96 8.87 -27.97
N ASP A 356 -12.67 7.97 -28.66
CA ASP A 356 -12.34 7.57 -30.04
C ASP A 356 -12.82 8.66 -31.02
N PRO A 357 -11.92 9.40 -31.72
CA PRO A 357 -12.35 10.43 -32.66
C PRO A 357 -13.05 9.85 -33.91
N TRP A 358 -12.99 8.55 -34.13
CA TRP A 358 -13.58 7.89 -35.29
C TRP A 358 -14.95 7.30 -34.98
N LEU A 359 -15.95 7.71 -35.75
CA LEU A 359 -17.25 7.03 -35.74
C LEU A 359 -17.08 5.60 -36.24
N SER A 360 -17.46 4.65 -35.40
CA SER A 360 -17.42 3.22 -35.69
C SER A 360 -18.59 2.54 -34.99
N PRO A 361 -18.91 1.27 -35.28
CA PRO A 361 -19.95 0.59 -34.53
C PRO A 361 -19.71 0.58 -33.02
N LEU A 362 -18.46 0.64 -32.55
CA LEU A 362 -18.14 0.71 -31.12
C LEU A 362 -18.65 2.00 -30.47
N THR A 363 -18.66 3.13 -31.19
CA THR A 363 -19.15 4.42 -30.66
C THR A 363 -20.68 4.47 -30.49
N LEU A 364 -21.40 3.43 -30.92
CA LEU A 364 -22.82 3.26 -30.58
C LEU A 364 -23.04 3.14 -29.07
N ALA A 365 -22.00 2.84 -28.28
CA ALA A 365 -22.05 2.91 -26.80
C ALA A 365 -22.39 4.31 -26.27
N CYS A 366 -22.01 5.34 -27.02
CA CYS A 366 -22.31 6.72 -26.67
C CYS A 366 -23.76 7.10 -27.04
N ALA A 367 -24.42 6.37 -27.95
CA ALA A 367 -25.71 6.79 -28.48
C ALA A 367 -26.85 6.72 -27.43
N LYS A 368 -27.63 7.80 -27.32
CA LYS A 368 -28.85 7.81 -26.50
C LYS A 368 -29.84 6.74 -26.96
N PRO A 369 -30.66 6.15 -26.07
CA PRO A 369 -31.65 5.14 -26.46
C PRO A 369 -32.60 5.57 -27.59
N LEU A 370 -32.99 6.85 -27.62
CA LEU A 370 -33.86 7.42 -28.65
C LEU A 370 -33.16 7.60 -30.01
N SER A 371 -31.86 7.89 -30.01
CA SER A 371 -31.06 8.09 -31.24
C SER A 371 -30.29 6.83 -31.66
N LEU A 372 -30.28 5.78 -30.86
CA LEU A 372 -29.56 4.53 -31.14
C LEU A 372 -30.04 3.90 -32.45
N ARG A 373 -31.35 3.90 -32.72
CA ARG A 373 -31.90 3.33 -33.96
C ARG A 373 -31.44 4.09 -35.20
N SER A 374 -31.43 5.43 -35.16
CA SER A 374 -30.95 6.23 -36.28
C SER A 374 -29.43 6.12 -36.44
N ALA A 375 -28.67 6.04 -35.35
CA ALA A 375 -27.22 5.81 -35.39
C ALA A 375 -26.87 4.44 -36.00
N VAL A 376 -27.60 3.38 -35.63
CA VAL A 376 -27.45 2.05 -36.24
C VAL A 376 -27.80 2.09 -37.73
N ALA A 377 -28.90 2.74 -38.10
CA ALA A 377 -29.27 2.91 -39.51
C ALA A 377 -28.18 3.63 -40.31
N ALA A 378 -27.60 4.70 -39.77
CA ALA A 378 -26.49 5.41 -40.40
C ALA A 378 -25.26 4.50 -40.61
N GLN A 379 -24.92 3.65 -39.62
CA GLN A 379 -23.84 2.66 -39.76
C GLN A 379 -24.12 1.67 -40.89
N ILE A 380 -25.35 1.16 -41.00
CA ILE A 380 -25.76 0.26 -42.09
C ILE A 380 -25.66 0.96 -43.44
N GLU A 381 -26.16 2.20 -43.54
CA GLU A 381 -26.13 3.00 -44.78
C GLU A 381 -24.72 3.36 -45.24
N SER A 382 -23.76 3.47 -44.31
CA SER A 382 -22.36 3.78 -44.64
C SER A 382 -21.67 2.68 -45.45
N GLY A 383 -22.12 1.43 -45.33
CA GLY A 383 -21.55 0.26 -46.01
C GLY A 383 -20.14 -0.16 -45.57
N ILE A 384 -19.57 0.49 -44.54
CA ILE A 384 -18.27 0.14 -43.95
C ILE A 384 -18.48 -0.52 -42.58
N TYR A 385 -17.43 -1.16 -42.03
CA TYR A 385 -17.48 -1.88 -40.73
C TYR A 385 -18.53 -3.00 -40.66
N VAL A 386 -18.79 -3.72 -41.76
CA VAL A 386 -19.87 -4.72 -41.84
C VAL A 386 -19.73 -5.82 -40.77
N ASN A 387 -18.52 -6.35 -40.59
CA ASN A 387 -18.27 -7.43 -39.63
C ASN A 387 -18.24 -6.90 -38.19
N THR A 388 -17.65 -5.72 -38.01
CA THR A 388 -17.60 -5.02 -36.73
C THR A 388 -19.00 -4.66 -36.23
N LEU A 389 -19.87 -4.17 -37.11
CA LEU A 389 -21.26 -3.83 -36.79
C LEU A 389 -22.06 -5.07 -36.39
N ALA A 390 -21.89 -6.20 -37.09
CA ALA A 390 -22.52 -7.45 -36.70
C ALA A 390 -22.05 -7.93 -35.31
N ALA A 391 -20.76 -7.78 -35.00
CA ALA A 391 -20.20 -8.16 -33.69
C ALA A 391 -20.74 -7.27 -32.56
N VAL A 392 -20.79 -5.96 -32.78
CA VAL A 392 -21.40 -5.01 -31.84
C VAL A 392 -22.90 -5.26 -31.70
N SER A 393 -23.62 -5.53 -32.79
CA SER A 393 -25.06 -5.83 -32.75
C SER A 393 -25.37 -7.06 -31.89
N LEU A 394 -24.50 -8.08 -31.92
CA LEU A 394 -24.62 -9.23 -31.03
C LEU A 394 -24.49 -8.83 -29.55
N LEU A 395 -23.51 -7.98 -29.22
CA LEU A 395 -23.31 -7.48 -27.86
C LEU A 395 -24.49 -6.62 -27.39
N TYR A 396 -25.04 -5.76 -28.24
CA TYR A 396 -26.10 -4.80 -27.88
C TYR A 396 -27.51 -5.37 -27.94
N PHE A 397 -27.81 -6.13 -28.99
CA PHE A 397 -29.17 -6.52 -29.35
C PHE A 397 -29.38 -8.04 -29.35
N GLY A 398 -28.31 -8.83 -29.21
CA GLY A 398 -28.40 -10.29 -29.27
C GLY A 398 -28.75 -10.82 -30.67
N THR A 399 -28.59 -10.00 -31.72
CA THR A 399 -28.90 -10.36 -33.11
C THR A 399 -27.75 -9.96 -34.04
N ASP A 400 -27.60 -10.64 -35.17
CA ASP A 400 -26.46 -10.48 -36.11
C ASP A 400 -26.46 -9.15 -36.90
N GLY A 401 -27.25 -8.14 -36.50
CA GLY A 401 -27.26 -6.84 -37.17
C GLY A 401 -27.79 -6.83 -38.61
N GLY A 402 -28.34 -7.96 -39.10
CA GLY A 402 -29.11 -8.04 -40.34
C GLY A 402 -28.32 -8.22 -41.66
N SER A 403 -26.99 -8.31 -41.64
CA SER A 403 -26.20 -8.52 -42.87
C SER A 403 -25.86 -9.99 -43.11
N ALA A 404 -26.35 -10.56 -44.21
CA ALA A 404 -25.99 -11.92 -44.66
C ALA A 404 -24.51 -12.05 -45.10
N ALA A 405 -23.80 -10.93 -45.28
CA ALA A 405 -22.40 -10.87 -45.70
C ALA A 405 -21.39 -10.79 -44.54
N ALA A 406 -21.86 -10.72 -43.28
CA ALA A 406 -20.98 -10.66 -42.12
C ALA A 406 -20.38 -12.03 -41.79
N HIS A 407 -19.05 -12.08 -41.64
CA HIS A 407 -18.29 -13.27 -41.28
C HIS A 407 -17.61 -13.05 -39.91
N ILE A 408 -18.26 -13.48 -38.84
CA ILE A 408 -17.69 -13.47 -37.50
C ILE A 408 -17.34 -14.91 -37.12
N SER A 409 -16.15 -15.12 -36.55
CA SER A 409 -15.77 -16.44 -36.03
C SER A 409 -16.80 -16.96 -35.01
N ASN A 410 -17.15 -18.25 -35.07
CA ASN A 410 -18.17 -18.85 -34.20
C ASN A 410 -17.89 -18.62 -32.71
N ARG A 411 -16.63 -18.67 -32.31
CA ARG A 411 -16.19 -18.41 -30.93
C ARG A 411 -16.52 -17.00 -30.45
N ARG A 412 -16.28 -15.97 -31.27
CA ARG A 412 -16.65 -14.59 -30.92
C ARG A 412 -18.16 -14.42 -30.86
N ARG A 413 -18.87 -15.00 -31.83
CA ARG A 413 -20.34 -14.97 -31.87
C ARG A 413 -20.94 -15.53 -30.57
N LEU A 414 -20.50 -16.71 -30.14
CA LEU A 414 -20.95 -17.32 -28.89
C LEU A 414 -20.58 -16.48 -27.66
N SER A 415 -19.37 -15.91 -27.62
CA SER A 415 -18.92 -15.10 -26.49
C SER A 415 -19.75 -13.82 -26.36
N TYR A 416 -19.94 -13.09 -27.44
CA TYR A 416 -20.73 -11.86 -27.44
C TYR A 416 -22.21 -12.10 -27.14
N LEU A 417 -22.77 -13.19 -27.69
CA LEU A 417 -24.13 -13.60 -27.39
C LEU A 417 -24.27 -13.96 -25.90
N ALA A 418 -23.32 -14.69 -25.31
CA ALA A 418 -23.35 -15.03 -23.89
C ALA A 418 -23.39 -13.78 -22.99
N HIS A 419 -22.54 -12.78 -23.26
CA HIS A 419 -22.54 -11.51 -22.51
C HIS A 419 -23.87 -10.75 -22.66
N ASN A 420 -24.48 -10.77 -23.85
CA ASN A 420 -25.80 -10.18 -24.07
C ASN A 420 -26.90 -10.92 -23.30
N ILE A 421 -26.88 -12.26 -23.33
CA ILE A 421 -27.86 -13.11 -22.64
C ILE A 421 -27.77 -12.90 -21.12
N MET A 422 -26.56 -12.81 -20.56
CA MET A 422 -26.33 -12.46 -19.15
C MET A 422 -27.04 -11.17 -18.76
N ARG A 423 -26.94 -10.12 -19.61
CA ARG A 423 -27.65 -8.85 -19.40
C ARG A 423 -29.17 -8.99 -19.39
N THR A 424 -29.74 -9.90 -20.20
CA THR A 424 -31.20 -10.10 -20.28
C THR A 424 -31.78 -10.97 -19.17
N GLY A 425 -30.98 -11.38 -18.18
CA GLY A 425 -31.42 -12.21 -17.05
C GLY A 425 -31.62 -13.68 -17.40
N ARG A 426 -31.17 -14.14 -18.58
CA ARG A 426 -31.30 -15.53 -19.06
C ARG A 426 -30.06 -16.35 -18.71
N SER A 427 -29.68 -16.37 -17.43
CA SER A 427 -28.37 -16.88 -16.97
C SER A 427 -28.09 -18.34 -17.35
N LEU A 428 -29.10 -19.22 -17.37
CA LEU A 428 -28.92 -20.64 -17.73
C LEU A 428 -28.45 -20.84 -19.17
N GLU A 429 -29.01 -20.10 -20.12
CA GLU A 429 -28.58 -20.17 -21.52
C GLU A 429 -27.19 -19.57 -21.72
N ALA A 430 -26.84 -18.52 -20.96
CA ALA A 430 -25.50 -17.96 -21.00
C ALA A 430 -24.45 -18.98 -20.51
N ILE A 431 -24.76 -19.71 -19.44
CA ILE A 431 -23.94 -20.80 -18.93
C ILE A 431 -23.74 -21.87 -20.00
N GLU A 432 -24.79 -22.30 -20.70
CA GLU A 432 -24.68 -23.29 -21.78
C GLU A 432 -23.73 -22.81 -22.90
N LYS A 433 -23.85 -21.55 -23.33
CA LYS A 433 -22.98 -20.99 -24.37
C LYS A 433 -21.53 -20.86 -23.91
N LEU A 434 -21.29 -20.44 -22.66
CA LEU A 434 -19.95 -20.30 -22.09
C LEU A 434 -19.29 -21.66 -21.81
N ALA A 435 -20.05 -22.67 -21.36
CA ALA A 435 -19.56 -24.02 -21.18
C ALA A 435 -19.15 -24.66 -22.52
N ALA A 436 -19.95 -24.45 -23.57
CA ALA A 436 -19.59 -24.87 -24.93
C ALA A 436 -18.33 -24.16 -25.44
N LEU A 437 -18.12 -22.88 -25.08
CA LEU A 437 -16.91 -22.14 -25.42
C LEU A 437 -15.65 -22.64 -24.71
N MET A 438 -15.80 -23.14 -23.48
CA MET A 438 -14.69 -23.71 -22.72
C MET A 438 -14.14 -24.98 -23.39
N GLN A 439 -15.00 -25.77 -24.04
CA GLN A 439 -14.62 -26.97 -24.78
C GLN A 439 -13.79 -26.58 -26.03
N GLY A 440 -12.47 -26.68 -25.92
CA GLY A 440 -11.53 -26.31 -26.98
C GLY A 440 -10.99 -24.88 -26.91
N ALA A 441 -11.18 -24.18 -25.79
CA ALA A 441 -10.56 -22.87 -25.58
C ALA A 441 -9.02 -22.98 -25.46
N PRO A 442 -8.26 -22.16 -26.20
CA PRO A 442 -6.82 -22.04 -26.00
C PRO A 442 -6.52 -21.42 -24.63
N ALA A 443 -5.32 -21.69 -24.11
CA ALA A 443 -4.94 -21.37 -22.73
C ALA A 443 -5.13 -19.88 -22.39
N ASP A 444 -4.76 -18.99 -23.30
CA ASP A 444 -4.86 -17.52 -23.19
C ASP A 444 -6.29 -17.00 -22.96
N ALA A 445 -7.30 -17.79 -23.27
CA ALA A 445 -8.69 -17.38 -23.12
C ALA A 445 -9.49 -18.17 -22.09
N ARG A 446 -8.90 -19.23 -21.54
CA ARG A 446 -9.55 -20.01 -20.48
C ARG A 446 -9.87 -19.12 -19.29
N TYR A 447 -8.90 -18.30 -18.86
CA TYR A 447 -9.08 -17.34 -17.77
C TYR A 447 -10.37 -16.50 -17.90
N ARG A 448 -10.53 -15.78 -19.02
CA ARG A 448 -11.70 -14.90 -19.26
C ARG A 448 -13.02 -15.66 -19.41
N ILE A 449 -12.99 -16.90 -19.91
CA ILE A 449 -14.19 -17.73 -19.99
C ILE A 449 -14.57 -18.24 -18.59
N THR A 450 -13.59 -18.62 -17.76
CA THR A 450 -13.80 -19.07 -16.38
C THR A 450 -14.37 -17.93 -15.53
N THR A 451 -13.84 -16.71 -15.62
CA THR A 451 -14.39 -15.55 -14.89
C THR A 451 -15.83 -15.24 -15.34
N ALA A 452 -16.11 -15.24 -16.65
CA ALA A 452 -17.46 -15.04 -17.16
C ALA A 452 -18.43 -16.15 -16.69
N LEU A 453 -17.99 -17.41 -16.61
CA LEU A 453 -18.77 -18.51 -16.06
C LEU A 453 -19.05 -18.33 -14.58
N ALA A 454 -18.04 -17.94 -13.78
CA ALA A 454 -18.19 -17.68 -12.35
C ALA A 454 -19.27 -16.61 -12.11
N MET A 455 -19.24 -15.52 -12.88
CA MET A 455 -20.28 -14.48 -12.83
C MET A 455 -21.65 -15.00 -13.23
N ALA A 456 -21.77 -15.73 -14.33
CA ALA A 456 -23.05 -16.26 -14.79
C ALA A 456 -23.67 -17.22 -13.76
N LYS A 457 -22.84 -18.04 -13.11
CA LYS A 457 -23.25 -18.94 -12.02
C LYS A 457 -23.68 -18.16 -10.77
N ALA A 458 -22.92 -17.14 -10.37
CA ALA A 458 -23.29 -16.27 -9.26
C ALA A 458 -24.65 -15.58 -9.49
N ILE A 459 -24.86 -14.99 -10.68
CA ILE A 459 -26.13 -14.34 -11.04
C ILE A 459 -27.29 -15.34 -11.07
N SER A 460 -27.04 -16.61 -11.45
CA SER A 460 -28.05 -17.67 -11.43
C SER A 460 -28.39 -18.22 -10.03
N GLY A 461 -27.65 -17.79 -8.99
CA GLY A 461 -27.80 -18.29 -7.62
C GLY A 461 -27.07 -19.62 -7.33
N ASN A 462 -26.29 -20.15 -8.28
CA ASN A 462 -25.47 -21.35 -8.05
C ASN A 462 -24.13 -20.94 -7.42
N VAL A 463 -24.17 -20.68 -6.12
CA VAL A 463 -23.04 -20.13 -5.35
C VAL A 463 -21.85 -21.09 -5.30
N GLN A 464 -22.09 -22.39 -5.16
CA GLN A 464 -21.03 -23.39 -5.05
C GLN A 464 -20.16 -23.44 -6.32
N GLU A 465 -20.76 -23.60 -7.50
CA GLU A 465 -19.98 -23.61 -8.74
C GLU A 465 -19.32 -22.25 -9.02
N ALA A 466 -19.93 -21.15 -8.57
CA ALA A 466 -19.35 -19.81 -8.75
C ALA A 466 -18.05 -19.61 -7.96
N ILE A 467 -17.99 -20.05 -6.69
CA ILE A 467 -16.77 -19.98 -5.88
C ILE A 467 -15.69 -20.95 -6.39
N GLU A 468 -16.08 -22.15 -6.84
CA GLU A 468 -15.15 -23.12 -7.43
C GLU A 468 -14.46 -22.53 -8.68
N LEU A 469 -15.25 -21.93 -9.59
CA LEU A 469 -14.74 -21.27 -10.79
C LEU A 469 -13.93 -20.00 -10.49
N LEU A 470 -14.27 -19.26 -9.43
CA LEU A 470 -13.49 -18.11 -8.97
C LEU A 470 -12.07 -18.52 -8.57
N VAL A 471 -11.96 -19.58 -7.76
CA VAL A 471 -10.66 -20.14 -7.34
C VAL A 471 -9.90 -20.72 -8.53
N ASP A 472 -10.58 -21.45 -9.43
CA ASP A 472 -9.96 -21.97 -10.64
C ASP A 472 -9.41 -20.85 -11.53
N ALA A 473 -10.14 -19.73 -11.65
CA ALA A 473 -9.67 -18.57 -12.41
C ALA A 473 -8.39 -17.98 -11.80
N HIS A 474 -8.31 -17.88 -10.48
CA HIS A 474 -7.09 -17.42 -9.80
C HIS A 474 -5.92 -18.40 -9.99
N ILE A 475 -6.17 -19.71 -9.92
CA ILE A 475 -5.13 -20.72 -10.17
C ILE A 475 -4.63 -20.67 -11.62
N LEU A 476 -5.52 -20.42 -12.59
CA LEU A 476 -5.16 -20.25 -14.00
C LEU A 476 -4.31 -19.00 -14.23
N ASN A 477 -4.54 -17.93 -13.47
CA ASN A 477 -3.78 -16.69 -13.56
C ASN A 477 -3.64 -16.00 -12.19
N PRO A 478 -2.56 -16.29 -11.43
CA PRO A 478 -2.33 -15.68 -10.13
C PRO A 478 -1.85 -14.24 -10.22
N GLU A 479 -1.38 -13.78 -11.39
CA GLU A 479 -0.69 -12.50 -11.58
C GLU A 479 -1.63 -11.29 -11.55
N VAL A 480 -2.91 -11.45 -11.92
CA VAL A 480 -3.88 -10.34 -12.01
C VAL A 480 -5.17 -10.62 -11.23
N PRO A 481 -5.08 -10.77 -9.90
CA PRO A 481 -6.22 -11.15 -9.06
C PRO A 481 -7.30 -10.06 -8.97
N THR A 482 -6.96 -8.78 -9.22
CA THR A 482 -7.93 -7.68 -9.18
C THR A 482 -8.97 -7.73 -10.31
N SER A 483 -8.76 -8.54 -11.34
CA SER A 483 -9.72 -8.70 -12.45
C SER A 483 -10.79 -9.76 -12.17
N LEU A 484 -10.64 -10.54 -11.09
CA LEU A 484 -11.60 -11.56 -10.68
C LEU A 484 -12.93 -10.90 -10.22
N PRO A 485 -14.09 -11.55 -10.44
CA PRO A 485 -15.40 -11.04 -10.03
C PRO A 485 -15.65 -11.23 -8.51
N LEU A 486 -14.71 -10.79 -7.66
CA LEU A 486 -14.71 -11.03 -6.22
C LEU A 486 -15.97 -10.49 -5.55
N ASP A 487 -16.33 -9.23 -5.82
CA ASP A 487 -17.47 -8.57 -5.19
C ASP A 487 -18.79 -9.29 -5.54
N LEU A 488 -18.96 -9.68 -6.80
CA LEU A 488 -20.17 -10.36 -7.27
C LEU A 488 -20.30 -11.77 -6.71
N VAL A 489 -19.21 -12.54 -6.68
CA VAL A 489 -19.25 -13.94 -6.22
C VAL A 489 -19.36 -14.00 -4.69
N VAL A 490 -18.57 -13.21 -3.96
CA VAL A 490 -18.56 -13.22 -2.49
C VAL A 490 -19.83 -12.62 -1.89
N SER A 491 -20.47 -11.64 -2.56
CA SER A 491 -21.80 -11.15 -2.12
C SER A 491 -22.91 -12.21 -2.22
N GLY A 492 -22.68 -13.30 -2.96
CA GLY A 492 -23.54 -14.49 -2.97
C GLY A 492 -23.47 -15.31 -1.67
N LEU A 493 -22.38 -15.21 -0.90
CA LEU A 493 -22.19 -15.88 0.39
C LEU A 493 -22.77 -15.01 1.53
N LYS A 494 -24.08 -15.04 1.69
CA LYS A 494 -24.79 -14.22 2.70
C LYS A 494 -24.82 -14.87 4.07
N ASP A 495 -25.64 -15.91 4.20
CA ASP A 495 -25.89 -16.57 5.48
C ASP A 495 -24.93 -17.74 5.67
N ALA A 496 -24.25 -17.73 6.81
CA ALA A 496 -23.27 -18.74 7.16
C ALA A 496 -23.84 -20.15 7.11
N GLU A 497 -25.11 -20.37 7.46
CA GLU A 497 -25.75 -21.68 7.44
C GLU A 497 -25.75 -22.32 6.03
N ASP A 498 -25.93 -21.50 4.99
CA ASP A 498 -26.09 -21.92 3.60
C ASP A 498 -24.76 -22.08 2.84
N TRP A 499 -23.61 -21.76 3.45
CA TRP A 499 -22.35 -21.87 2.73
C TRP A 499 -22.02 -23.32 2.34
N PRO A 500 -21.53 -23.55 1.11
CA PRO A 500 -21.04 -24.85 0.69
C PRO A 500 -19.94 -25.38 1.62
N THR A 501 -19.95 -26.69 1.90
CA THR A 501 -18.88 -27.31 2.70
C THR A 501 -17.70 -27.68 1.79
N THR A 502 -17.04 -26.67 1.26
CA THR A 502 -15.90 -26.77 0.34
C THR A 502 -14.75 -25.88 0.78
N ILE A 503 -13.54 -26.20 0.32
CA ILE A 503 -12.34 -25.40 0.59
C ILE A 503 -12.37 -24.05 -0.14
N ASP A 504 -13.21 -23.94 -1.18
CA ASP A 504 -13.33 -22.73 -2.00
C ASP A 504 -14.03 -21.58 -1.27
N VAL A 505 -14.81 -21.84 -0.21
CA VAL A 505 -15.42 -20.79 0.62
C VAL A 505 -14.37 -19.95 1.34
N PRO A 506 -13.50 -20.52 2.21
CA PRO A 506 -12.46 -19.74 2.85
C PRO A 506 -11.44 -19.17 1.84
N LEU A 507 -11.14 -19.87 0.75
CA LEU A 507 -10.31 -19.32 -0.33
C LEU A 507 -10.94 -18.07 -0.95
N SER A 508 -12.25 -18.07 -1.22
CA SER A 508 -12.94 -16.91 -1.80
C SER A 508 -12.93 -15.71 -0.86
N PHE A 509 -13.14 -15.92 0.44
CA PHE A 509 -13.04 -14.84 1.43
C PHE A 509 -11.62 -14.30 1.54
N GLU A 510 -10.59 -15.16 1.47
CA GLU A 510 -9.20 -14.70 1.48
C GLU A 510 -8.84 -13.91 0.22
N LEU A 511 -9.24 -14.37 -0.97
CA LEU A 511 -9.04 -13.60 -2.20
C LEU A 511 -9.75 -12.25 -2.14
N PHE A 512 -10.94 -12.19 -1.54
CA PHE A 512 -11.66 -10.93 -1.33
C PHE A 512 -10.95 -10.00 -0.35
N ASN A 513 -10.48 -10.51 0.79
CA ASN A 513 -9.76 -9.73 1.80
C ASN A 513 -8.42 -9.20 1.26
N ALA A 514 -7.71 -10.01 0.49
CA ALA A 514 -6.41 -9.64 -0.07
C ALA A 514 -6.50 -8.63 -1.22
N PHE A 515 -7.55 -8.68 -2.04
CA PHE A 515 -7.57 -7.96 -3.33
C PHE A 515 -8.79 -7.05 -3.56
N SER A 516 -9.80 -7.06 -2.68
CA SER A 516 -10.95 -6.16 -2.74
C SER A 516 -11.09 -5.31 -1.48
N SER A 517 -11.33 -5.93 -0.32
CA SER A 517 -11.53 -5.24 0.96
C SER A 517 -11.34 -6.19 2.14
N ASP A 518 -10.66 -5.73 3.18
CA ASP A 518 -10.43 -6.43 4.46
C ASP A 518 -11.69 -6.60 5.35
N ALA A 519 -12.86 -6.16 4.87
CA ALA A 519 -14.11 -6.13 5.62
C ALA A 519 -14.75 -7.51 5.92
N ARG A 520 -14.14 -8.62 5.47
CA ARG A 520 -14.67 -10.00 5.62
C ARG A 520 -13.72 -10.96 6.35
N LEU A 521 -12.82 -10.43 7.19
CA LEU A 521 -11.87 -11.25 7.94
C LEU A 521 -12.57 -12.18 8.96
N ALA A 522 -13.67 -11.75 9.57
CA ALA A 522 -14.41 -12.58 10.53
C ALA A 522 -15.03 -13.80 9.83
N GLU A 523 -15.60 -13.61 8.64
CA GLU A 523 -16.18 -14.67 7.80
C GLU A 523 -15.11 -15.62 7.28
N LEU A 524 -13.92 -15.12 6.95
CA LEU A 524 -12.76 -15.96 6.60
C LEU A 524 -12.38 -16.89 7.77
N ARG A 525 -12.29 -16.37 8.99
CA ARG A 525 -11.97 -17.18 10.19
C ARG A 525 -13.04 -18.24 10.45
N PHE A 526 -14.30 -17.85 10.38
CA PHE A 526 -15.41 -18.77 10.62
C PHE A 526 -15.49 -19.87 9.53
N SER A 527 -15.32 -19.52 8.25
CA SER A 527 -15.30 -20.49 7.16
C SER A 527 -14.10 -21.44 7.23
N PHE A 528 -12.93 -20.95 7.68
CA PHE A 528 -11.76 -21.77 7.97
C PHE A 528 -12.09 -22.81 9.06
N GLU A 529 -12.59 -22.36 10.23
CA GLU A 529 -12.95 -23.24 11.35
C GLU A 529 -13.97 -24.31 10.92
N ARG A 530 -15.06 -23.88 10.28
CA ARG A 530 -16.12 -24.78 9.82
C ARG A 530 -15.62 -25.82 8.81
N PHE A 531 -14.73 -25.43 7.90
CA PHE A 531 -14.17 -26.38 6.92
C PHE A 531 -13.34 -27.46 7.62
N GLN A 532 -12.49 -27.07 8.57
CA GLN A 532 -11.65 -27.99 9.34
C GLN A 532 -12.50 -29.00 10.12
N GLU A 533 -13.51 -28.53 10.84
CA GLU A 533 -14.41 -29.39 11.62
C GLU A 533 -15.23 -30.34 10.74
N HIS A 534 -15.87 -29.83 9.68
CA HIS A 534 -16.74 -30.64 8.83
C HIS A 534 -15.98 -31.71 8.03
N LYS A 535 -14.71 -31.44 7.67
CA LYS A 535 -13.87 -32.38 6.93
C LYS A 535 -12.94 -33.20 7.83
N ASN A 536 -12.99 -33.01 9.16
CA ASN A 536 -12.12 -33.64 10.15
C ASN A 536 -10.62 -33.45 9.82
N ILE A 537 -10.25 -32.23 9.42
CA ILE A 537 -8.85 -31.87 9.15
C ILE A 537 -8.18 -31.52 10.47
N ASN A 538 -7.23 -32.35 10.90
CA ASN A 538 -6.45 -32.15 12.12
C ASN A 538 -5.06 -31.59 11.82
N GLY A 539 -4.59 -31.74 10.58
CA GLY A 539 -3.29 -31.22 10.15
C GLY A 539 -3.22 -30.88 8.66
N PRO A 540 -2.14 -30.22 8.22
CA PRO A 540 -1.97 -29.81 6.83
C PRO A 540 -1.81 -30.99 5.86
N ALA A 541 -1.36 -32.15 6.33
CA ALA A 541 -1.30 -33.39 5.54
C ALA A 541 -2.70 -33.88 5.15
N ASP A 542 -3.67 -33.80 6.07
CA ASP A 542 -5.06 -34.24 5.82
C ASP A 542 -5.70 -33.45 4.65
N VAL A 543 -5.33 -32.18 4.46
CA VAL A 543 -5.82 -31.37 3.33
C VAL A 543 -5.30 -31.90 2.00
N VAL A 544 -4.02 -32.27 1.95
CA VAL A 544 -3.39 -32.81 0.74
C VAL A 544 -3.99 -34.17 0.40
N ASP A 545 -4.21 -35.01 1.41
CA ASP A 545 -4.82 -36.33 1.24
C ASP A 545 -6.29 -36.21 0.82
N PHE A 546 -7.05 -35.30 1.42
CA PHE A 546 -8.44 -35.04 1.08
C PHE A 546 -8.62 -34.56 -0.37
N LEU A 547 -7.76 -33.64 -0.83
CA LEU A 547 -7.85 -33.05 -2.16
C LEU A 547 -7.26 -33.94 -3.27
N GLY A 548 -6.27 -34.76 -2.92
CA GLY A 548 -5.53 -35.61 -3.84
C GLY A 548 -4.61 -34.84 -4.80
N PRO A 549 -3.82 -35.57 -5.63
CA PRO A 549 -2.77 -34.98 -6.46
C PRO A 549 -3.31 -34.04 -7.56
N ALA A 550 -4.54 -34.25 -8.02
CA ALA A 550 -5.16 -33.42 -9.07
C ALA A 550 -5.45 -31.98 -8.60
N ASN A 551 -5.60 -31.76 -7.29
CA ASN A 551 -5.92 -30.46 -6.70
C ASN A 551 -4.76 -29.86 -5.89
N ARG A 552 -3.52 -30.27 -6.20
CA ARG A 552 -2.31 -29.80 -5.52
C ARG A 552 -2.20 -28.27 -5.47
N ALA A 553 -2.50 -27.57 -6.58
CA ALA A 553 -2.46 -26.10 -6.63
C ALA A 553 -3.44 -25.45 -5.64
N ARG A 554 -4.65 -26.01 -5.52
CA ARG A 554 -5.68 -25.56 -4.58
C ARG A 554 -5.26 -25.81 -3.12
N ALA A 555 -4.63 -26.96 -2.85
CA ALA A 555 -4.06 -27.27 -1.54
C ALA A 555 -2.94 -26.28 -1.14
N VAL A 556 -2.01 -26.02 -2.05
CA VAL A 556 -0.93 -25.03 -1.86
C VAL A 556 -1.52 -23.65 -1.56
N LEU A 557 -2.50 -23.21 -2.36
CA LEU A 557 -3.15 -21.91 -2.17
C LEU A 557 -3.80 -21.77 -0.78
N TYR A 558 -4.54 -22.80 -0.34
CA TYR A 558 -5.19 -22.80 0.97
C TYR A 558 -4.18 -22.78 2.12
N LEU A 559 -3.17 -23.65 2.06
CA LEU A 559 -2.13 -23.72 3.09
C LEU A 559 -1.30 -22.43 3.16
N ASP A 560 -0.96 -21.83 2.03
CA ASP A 560 -0.14 -20.62 1.99
C ASP A 560 -0.91 -19.37 2.43
N ARG A 561 -2.13 -19.18 1.91
CA ARG A 561 -2.89 -17.92 2.09
C ARG A 561 -3.94 -17.95 3.20
N VAL A 562 -4.65 -19.08 3.37
CA VAL A 562 -5.73 -19.17 4.37
C VAL A 562 -5.19 -19.65 5.71
N TRP A 563 -4.38 -20.71 5.73
CA TRP A 563 -3.91 -21.33 6.98
C TRP A 563 -2.73 -20.57 7.60
N THR A 564 -2.94 -19.28 7.86
CA THR A 564 -1.95 -18.33 8.38
C THR A 564 -2.26 -17.96 9.84
N PRO A 565 -1.28 -17.46 10.62
CA PRO A 565 -1.52 -17.06 12.02
C PRO A 565 -2.60 -15.99 12.19
N GLU A 566 -2.85 -15.17 11.17
CA GLU A 566 -3.89 -14.15 11.22
C GLU A 566 -5.31 -14.71 11.17
N VAL A 567 -5.51 -15.78 10.40
CA VAL A 567 -6.78 -16.50 10.31
C VAL A 567 -6.94 -17.43 11.52
N MET A 568 -5.87 -18.06 11.99
CA MET A 568 -5.94 -18.95 13.17
C MET A 568 -6.30 -18.19 14.46
N ARG A 569 -5.91 -16.91 14.58
CA ARG A 569 -6.24 -16.08 15.74
C ARG A 569 -7.75 -15.93 15.90
N GLN A 570 -8.24 -16.07 17.13
CA GLN A 570 -9.66 -15.95 17.49
C GLN A 570 -10.57 -17.05 16.91
N THR A 571 -10.01 -18.18 16.50
CA THR A 571 -10.75 -19.43 16.25
C THR A 571 -10.80 -20.29 17.51
N LEU A 572 -11.74 -21.23 17.60
CA LEU A 572 -11.83 -22.16 18.73
C LEU A 572 -10.83 -23.33 18.64
N LEU A 573 -10.11 -23.45 17.52
CA LEU A 573 -9.21 -24.57 17.23
C LEU A 573 -7.86 -24.52 17.96
N TYR A 574 -7.41 -23.33 18.38
CA TYR A 574 -6.06 -23.13 18.91
C TYR A 574 -6.06 -22.44 20.28
N ASN A 575 -5.24 -22.97 21.20
CA ASN A 575 -5.15 -22.50 22.59
C ASN A 575 -3.97 -21.54 22.79
N GLY A 576 -3.99 -20.41 22.09
CA GLY A 576 -3.03 -19.32 22.26
C GLY A 576 -1.89 -19.30 21.24
N THR A 577 -0.93 -18.39 21.45
CA THR A 577 0.09 -18.04 20.44
C THR A 577 1.05 -19.18 20.13
N GLU A 578 1.44 -19.99 21.12
CA GLU A 578 2.38 -21.10 20.91
C GLU A 578 1.82 -22.17 19.97
N ASP A 579 0.55 -22.55 20.18
CA ASP A 579 -0.18 -23.54 19.40
C ASP A 579 -0.32 -23.09 17.94
N ILE A 580 -0.64 -21.81 17.72
CA ILE A 580 -0.73 -21.20 16.38
C ILE A 580 0.63 -21.22 15.67
N VAL A 581 1.71 -20.92 16.37
CA VAL A 581 3.07 -20.94 15.80
C VAL A 581 3.46 -22.36 15.40
N GLU A 582 3.17 -23.35 16.23
CA GLU A 582 3.45 -24.75 15.95
C GLU A 582 2.62 -25.26 14.76
N ALA A 583 1.33 -24.94 14.71
CA ALA A 583 0.47 -25.24 13.58
C ALA A 583 1.03 -24.64 12.27
N ARG A 584 1.48 -23.38 12.29
CA ARG A 584 2.06 -22.74 11.10
C ARG A 584 3.39 -23.37 10.67
N ILE A 585 4.23 -23.80 11.61
CA ILE A 585 5.47 -24.53 11.30
C ILE A 585 5.13 -25.82 10.54
N ASN A 586 4.13 -26.57 11.01
CA ASN A 586 3.68 -27.80 10.34
C ASN A 586 3.11 -27.52 8.95
N VAL A 587 2.35 -26.44 8.78
CA VAL A 587 1.85 -25.98 7.47
C VAL A 587 3.02 -25.68 6.52
N CYS A 588 4.04 -24.95 6.97
CA CYS A 588 5.20 -24.59 6.15
C CYS A 588 6.03 -25.84 5.76
N ARG A 589 6.14 -26.84 6.64
CA ARG A 589 6.79 -28.12 6.30
C ARG A 589 6.04 -28.85 5.20
N GLN A 590 4.71 -28.89 5.30
CA GLN A 590 3.88 -29.49 4.26
C GLN A 590 4.06 -28.73 2.94
N LEU A 591 3.99 -27.40 2.97
CA LEU A 591 4.21 -26.53 1.81
C LEU A 591 5.59 -26.77 1.16
N ALA A 592 6.66 -26.91 1.94
CA ALA A 592 7.99 -27.21 1.41
C ALA A 592 8.04 -28.56 0.66
N SER A 593 7.23 -29.54 1.06
CA SER A 593 7.14 -30.83 0.37
C SER A 593 6.29 -30.78 -0.91
N ILE A 594 5.18 -30.03 -0.90
CA ILE A 594 4.23 -29.95 -2.01
C ILE A 594 4.44 -28.76 -2.94
N ASP A 595 5.36 -27.83 -2.65
CA ASP A 595 5.76 -26.75 -3.54
C ASP A 595 7.28 -26.50 -3.48
N PRO A 596 8.08 -27.37 -4.14
CA PRO A 596 9.54 -27.31 -4.09
C PRO A 596 10.12 -25.99 -4.61
N ASN A 597 9.45 -25.33 -5.56
CA ASN A 597 9.92 -24.08 -6.16
C ASN A 597 9.99 -22.94 -5.15
N ASN A 598 9.10 -22.95 -4.15
CA ASN A 598 9.06 -21.96 -3.07
C ASN A 598 9.58 -22.51 -1.72
N SER A 599 10.19 -23.70 -1.71
CA SER A 599 10.66 -24.37 -0.48
C SER A 599 11.58 -23.50 0.38
N THR A 600 12.49 -22.74 -0.23
CA THR A 600 13.39 -21.82 0.47
C THR A 600 12.61 -20.79 1.30
N ARG A 601 11.56 -20.19 0.72
CA ARG A 601 10.70 -19.22 1.41
C ARG A 601 10.01 -19.84 2.62
N TYR A 602 9.51 -21.07 2.50
CA TYR A 602 8.83 -21.75 3.61
C TYR A 602 9.79 -22.16 4.74
N LEU A 603 11.01 -22.61 4.39
CA LEU A 603 12.04 -22.95 5.38
C LEU A 603 12.54 -21.70 6.11
N ASP A 604 12.64 -20.56 5.43
CA ASP A 604 12.96 -19.28 6.05
C ASP A 604 11.85 -18.83 7.02
N GLU A 605 10.58 -18.99 6.66
CA GLU A 605 9.46 -18.72 7.58
C GLU A 605 9.51 -19.61 8.84
N ILE A 606 9.82 -20.91 8.68
CA ILE A 606 9.98 -21.83 9.83
C ILE A 606 11.11 -21.33 10.75
N ARG A 607 12.25 -20.98 10.18
CA ARG A 607 13.44 -20.53 10.91
C ARG A 607 13.13 -19.31 11.76
N ASP A 608 12.51 -18.29 11.16
CA ASP A 608 12.17 -17.04 11.85
C ASP A 608 11.18 -17.27 12.99
N ARG A 609 10.17 -18.12 12.77
CA ARG A 609 9.15 -18.44 13.78
C ARG A 609 9.73 -19.23 14.94
N VAL A 610 10.55 -20.24 14.68
CA VAL A 610 11.20 -21.03 15.73
C VAL A 610 12.13 -20.16 16.56
N LYS A 611 12.94 -19.32 15.90
CA LYS A 611 13.80 -18.34 16.57
C LYS A 611 12.98 -17.48 17.55
N GLN A 612 11.92 -16.83 17.07
CA GLN A 612 11.06 -15.97 17.90
C GLN A 612 10.40 -16.70 19.07
N GLN A 613 9.93 -17.93 18.85
CA GLN A 613 9.29 -18.76 19.89
C GLN A 613 10.28 -19.10 21.01
N GLU A 614 11.49 -19.55 20.66
CA GLU A 614 12.49 -19.98 21.64
C GLU A 614 13.10 -18.80 22.43
N ILE A 615 13.25 -17.64 21.78
CA ILE A 615 13.65 -16.41 22.48
C ILE A 615 12.58 -16.01 23.50
N SER A 616 11.30 -16.07 23.12
CA SER A 616 10.18 -15.68 23.98
C SER A 616 10.07 -16.56 25.24
N LYS A 617 10.35 -17.86 25.12
CA LYS A 617 10.42 -18.79 26.27
C LYS A 617 11.58 -18.47 27.22
N GLY A 618 12.74 -18.06 26.69
CA GLY A 618 13.93 -17.72 27.48
C GLY A 618 13.84 -16.38 28.24
N THR A 619 12.93 -15.49 27.84
CA THR A 619 12.81 -14.11 28.39
C THR A 619 11.57 -13.89 29.27
N SER A 620 10.94 -14.93 29.81
CA SER A 620 9.63 -14.90 30.48
C SER A 620 9.49 -14.00 31.73
N LEU A 621 10.52 -13.26 32.13
CA LEU A 621 10.47 -12.27 33.23
C LEU A 621 9.88 -10.91 32.82
N LEU A 622 9.49 -10.73 31.54
CA LEU A 622 9.26 -9.42 30.90
C LEU A 622 7.79 -9.12 30.51
N GLU A 623 6.80 -9.53 31.32
CA GLU A 623 5.40 -9.07 31.14
C GLU A 623 5.06 -7.74 31.87
N GLN A 624 6.04 -6.88 32.19
CA GLN A 624 5.77 -5.63 32.94
C GLN A 624 5.63 -4.37 32.09
N SER A 625 6.31 -4.28 30.92
CA SER A 625 6.15 -3.14 30.01
C SER A 625 4.95 -3.32 29.09
N LYS A 626 4.15 -2.26 28.90
CA LYS A 626 2.95 -2.28 28.03
C LYS A 626 3.11 -1.46 26.75
N VAL A 627 4.30 -0.90 26.51
CA VAL A 627 4.60 -0.05 25.34
C VAL A 627 5.44 -0.84 24.34
N TYR A 628 4.81 -1.33 23.28
CA TYR A 628 5.39 -2.15 22.22
C TYR A 628 4.87 -1.69 20.86
N VAL A 629 5.62 -1.97 19.79
CA VAL A 629 5.24 -1.72 18.39
C VAL A 629 5.76 -2.89 17.54
N ASP A 630 4.93 -3.46 16.65
CA ASP A 630 5.35 -4.57 15.76
C ASP A 630 6.07 -4.02 14.53
N ILE A 631 7.40 -3.89 14.66
CA ILE A 631 8.27 -3.34 13.61
C ILE A 631 8.20 -4.19 12.33
N ALA A 632 8.07 -5.52 12.43
CA ALA A 632 8.02 -6.39 11.26
C ALA A 632 6.71 -6.23 10.47
N ALA A 633 5.59 -6.06 11.17
CA ALA A 633 4.31 -5.74 10.54
C ALA A 633 4.32 -4.33 9.92
N ILE A 634 4.88 -3.34 10.61
CA ILE A 634 5.06 -1.97 10.08
C ILE A 634 5.92 -1.99 8.82
N LYS A 635 7.07 -2.69 8.82
CA LYS A 635 7.94 -2.80 7.64
C LYS A 635 7.22 -3.45 6.45
N ARG A 636 6.43 -4.50 6.67
CA ARG A 636 5.64 -5.14 5.60
C ARG A 636 4.59 -4.19 5.04
N SER A 637 3.86 -3.50 5.91
CA SER A 637 2.88 -2.47 5.53
C SER A 637 3.54 -1.34 4.73
N LEU A 638 4.65 -0.79 5.23
CA LEU A 638 5.41 0.28 4.56
C LEU A 638 5.97 -0.16 3.21
N LYS A 639 6.53 -1.37 3.09
CA LYS A 639 6.99 -1.90 1.80
C LYS A 639 5.88 -1.94 0.76
N SER A 640 4.68 -2.37 1.16
CA SER A 640 3.51 -2.39 0.29
C SER A 640 3.05 -0.97 -0.09
N LYS A 641 3.04 -0.03 0.86
CA LYS A 641 2.49 1.33 0.67
C LYS A 641 3.44 2.27 -0.08
N ILE A 642 4.74 2.25 0.26
CA ILE A 642 5.73 3.25 -0.20
C ILE A 642 6.92 2.63 -0.94
N GLY A 643 6.97 1.31 -1.16
CA GLY A 643 8.09 0.66 -1.87
C GLY A 643 8.34 1.21 -3.28
N GLY A 644 7.25 1.46 -4.03
CA GLY A 644 7.33 2.12 -5.34
C GLY A 644 7.75 3.58 -5.26
N GLN A 645 7.32 4.31 -4.23
CA GLN A 645 7.72 5.72 -4.01
C GLN A 645 9.20 5.83 -3.64
N TYR A 646 9.69 5.00 -2.71
CA TYR A 646 11.08 4.97 -2.28
C TYR A 646 12.05 4.58 -3.40
N SER A 647 11.68 3.58 -4.22
CA SER A 647 12.50 3.18 -5.37
C SER A 647 12.66 4.30 -6.40
N ARG A 648 11.59 5.08 -6.62
CA ARG A 648 11.61 6.27 -7.49
C ARG A 648 12.44 7.40 -6.90
N TYR A 649 12.25 7.70 -5.61
CA TYR A 649 13.06 8.68 -4.88
C TYR A 649 14.55 8.34 -4.95
N LYS A 650 14.92 7.08 -4.74
CA LYS A 650 16.33 6.64 -4.79
C LYS A 650 16.93 6.73 -6.19
N ALA A 651 16.13 6.50 -7.23
CA ALA A 651 16.54 6.65 -8.62
C ALA A 651 16.73 8.13 -9.03
N SER A 652 15.89 9.05 -8.52
CA SER A 652 15.98 10.48 -8.83
C SER A 652 17.02 11.22 -7.97
N ALA A 653 17.17 10.87 -6.70
CA ALA A 653 18.07 11.54 -5.76
C ALA A 653 19.56 11.34 -6.05
N GLY A 654 19.93 10.31 -6.83
CA GLY A 654 21.32 10.09 -7.27
C GLY A 654 21.78 11.01 -8.42
N ALA A 655 20.86 11.71 -9.09
CA ALA A 655 21.14 12.49 -10.30
C ALA A 655 21.22 14.01 -10.09
N ILE A 656 20.77 14.51 -8.93
CA ILE A 656 20.63 15.94 -8.65
C ILE A 656 21.67 16.36 -7.61
N SER A 657 22.81 16.88 -8.07
CA SER A 657 23.72 17.69 -7.26
C SER A 657 23.35 19.15 -7.52
N ASP A 658 22.44 19.70 -6.72
CA ASP A 658 22.04 21.09 -6.86
C ASP A 658 22.94 21.98 -5.99
N SER A 659 23.59 22.95 -6.63
CA SER A 659 24.64 23.80 -6.04
C SER A 659 24.13 24.87 -5.05
N SER A 660 22.82 24.95 -4.87
CA SER A 660 22.10 25.92 -4.04
C SER A 660 22.12 25.60 -2.54
N HIS A 661 22.45 24.37 -2.12
CA HIS A 661 22.34 23.92 -0.72
C HIS A 661 23.66 23.51 -0.04
N ALA A 662 24.81 23.84 -0.64
CA ALA A 662 26.14 23.37 -0.24
C ALA A 662 26.52 23.58 1.25
N VAL A 663 25.93 24.56 1.94
CA VAL A 663 26.22 24.84 3.36
C VAL A 663 25.48 23.88 4.29
N VAL A 664 24.19 23.66 4.07
CA VAL A 664 23.37 22.69 4.83
C VAL A 664 23.84 21.27 4.54
N GLU A 665 24.20 21.01 3.28
CA GLU A 665 24.85 19.78 2.86
C GLU A 665 26.15 19.51 3.62
N ARG A 666 27.04 20.51 3.73
CA ARG A 666 28.28 20.39 4.53
C ARG A 666 28.03 20.20 6.01
N ILE A 667 26.98 20.81 6.58
CA ILE A 667 26.63 20.63 8.00
C ILE A 667 26.08 19.21 8.23
N ALA A 668 25.20 18.73 7.36
CA ALA A 668 24.65 17.37 7.45
C ALA A 668 25.74 16.32 7.21
N ASP A 669 26.62 16.51 6.24
CA ASP A 669 27.74 15.61 5.96
C ASP A 669 28.77 15.64 7.12
N ALA A 670 29.08 16.81 7.68
CA ALA A 670 29.95 16.93 8.84
C ALA A 670 29.36 16.27 10.09
N LEU A 671 28.03 16.31 10.28
CA LEU A 671 27.33 15.62 11.36
C LEU A 671 27.29 14.09 11.16
N MET A 672 27.29 13.62 9.90
CA MET A 672 27.33 12.19 9.55
C MET A 672 28.72 11.57 9.70
N ASP A 673 29.79 12.37 9.63
CA ASP A 673 31.18 11.93 9.81
C ASP A 673 31.62 11.90 11.29
N ILE A 674 30.77 12.33 12.21
CA ILE A 674 30.98 12.16 13.65
C ILE A 674 30.70 10.68 13.99
N PRO A 675 31.67 9.92 14.52
CA PRO A 675 31.44 8.56 14.96
C PRO A 675 30.31 8.56 16.01
N MET A 676 29.29 7.71 15.83
CA MET A 676 28.16 7.51 16.77
C MET A 676 28.59 6.88 18.12
N THR A 677 29.83 7.12 18.55
CA THR A 677 30.37 6.72 19.86
C THR A 677 30.19 7.80 20.92
N GLU A 678 29.83 9.03 20.54
CA GLU A 678 29.50 10.08 21.50
C GLU A 678 27.99 10.12 21.78
N SER A 679 27.63 10.17 23.06
CA SER A 679 26.27 10.06 23.64
C SER A 679 25.31 11.22 23.32
N ILE A 680 25.47 11.89 22.18
CA ILE A 680 24.65 13.04 21.78
C ILE A 680 23.74 12.61 20.62
N SER A 681 22.44 12.47 20.89
CA SER A 681 21.45 12.26 19.84
C SER A 681 21.39 13.50 18.93
N ILE A 682 21.98 13.38 17.74
CA ILE A 682 21.96 14.41 16.70
C ILE A 682 20.51 14.68 16.29
N SER A 683 19.69 13.63 16.17
CA SER A 683 18.24 13.69 15.97
C SER A 683 17.54 14.64 16.94
N ARG A 684 17.85 14.52 18.24
CA ARG A 684 17.30 15.37 19.30
C ARG A 684 17.66 16.84 19.12
N ALA A 685 18.93 17.15 18.82
CA ALA A 685 19.38 18.52 18.57
C ALA A 685 18.69 19.14 17.36
N LEU A 686 18.52 18.37 16.27
CA LEU A 686 17.93 18.86 15.03
C LEU A 686 16.41 19.05 15.12
N SER A 687 15.70 18.27 15.93
CA SER A 687 14.23 18.31 16.07
C SER A 687 13.66 19.68 16.51
N SER A 688 14.49 20.55 17.11
CA SER A 688 14.11 21.87 17.61
C SER A 688 14.54 23.04 16.71
N VAL A 689 15.30 22.77 15.65
CA VAL A 689 15.90 23.80 14.79
C VAL A 689 15.16 23.88 13.46
N HIS A 690 14.41 24.98 13.27
CA HIS A 690 13.76 25.29 11.99
C HIS A 690 14.56 26.36 11.24
N LEU A 691 14.95 26.05 9.99
CA LEU A 691 15.47 27.06 9.07
C LEU A 691 14.28 27.84 8.47
N VAL A 692 14.41 29.16 8.39
CA VAL A 692 13.41 30.08 7.83
C VAL A 692 13.87 30.46 6.41
N ASP A 693 12.95 30.42 5.45
CA ASP A 693 13.13 30.71 4.00
C ASP A 693 13.94 29.68 3.20
N GLU A 694 13.32 28.54 2.84
CA GLU A 694 13.82 27.67 1.77
C GLU A 694 12.69 27.22 0.83
N ALA A 695 13.00 27.18 -0.47
CA ALA A 695 12.15 26.58 -1.50
C ALA A 695 12.36 25.05 -1.50
N GLU A 696 11.29 24.28 -1.31
CA GLU A 696 11.32 22.81 -1.32
C GLU A 696 11.49 22.28 -2.75
N THR A 697 12.50 21.44 -3.00
CA THR A 697 12.71 20.78 -4.29
C THR A 697 11.77 19.57 -4.47
N GLU A 698 11.63 19.04 -5.68
CA GLU A 698 10.79 17.86 -5.96
C GLU A 698 11.24 16.64 -5.14
N THR A 699 12.55 16.41 -5.01
CA THR A 699 13.12 15.34 -4.19
C THR A 699 12.81 15.52 -2.70
N ASP A 700 12.62 16.75 -2.24
CA ASP A 700 12.30 17.05 -0.84
C ASP A 700 10.85 16.72 -0.53
N ASN A 701 9.94 17.05 -1.45
CA ASN A 701 8.53 16.73 -1.32
C ASN A 701 8.28 15.22 -1.42
N GLN A 702 8.99 14.53 -2.33
CA GLN A 702 8.93 13.06 -2.41
C GLN A 702 9.45 12.42 -1.12
N PHE A 703 10.55 12.94 -0.57
CA PHE A 703 11.09 12.46 0.70
C PHE A 703 10.15 12.75 1.88
N ASP A 704 9.56 13.95 1.94
CA ASP A 704 8.64 14.34 3.02
C ASP A 704 7.40 13.45 3.04
N SER A 705 6.86 13.08 1.88
CA SER A 705 5.78 12.09 1.78
C SER A 705 6.20 10.73 2.33
N ILE A 706 7.40 10.25 1.98
CA ILE A 706 7.93 8.96 2.47
C ILE A 706 8.11 9.00 3.99
N PHE A 707 8.77 10.04 4.50
CA PHE A 707 9.08 10.21 5.91
C PHE A 707 7.81 10.38 6.76
N THR A 708 6.83 11.11 6.24
CA THR A 708 5.52 11.29 6.89
C THR A 708 4.75 9.98 6.96
N GLU A 709 4.76 9.17 5.90
CA GLU A 709 4.09 7.86 5.91
C GLU A 709 4.75 6.90 6.91
N VAL A 710 6.09 6.86 6.98
CA VAL A 710 6.82 6.07 8.00
C VAL A 710 6.42 6.52 9.41
N THR A 711 6.36 7.82 9.66
CA THR A 711 5.94 8.40 10.95
C THR A 711 4.48 8.06 11.27
N HIS A 712 3.59 8.17 10.27
CA HIS A 712 2.17 7.87 10.43
C HIS A 712 1.93 6.40 10.75
N GLU A 713 2.56 5.48 10.01
CA GLU A 713 2.42 4.05 10.24
C GLU A 713 2.94 3.64 11.64
N PHE A 714 4.08 4.19 12.06
CA PHE A 714 4.64 3.92 13.39
C PHE A 714 3.75 4.45 14.53
N LEU A 715 3.17 5.64 14.38
CA LEU A 715 2.39 6.26 15.45
C LEU A 715 0.92 5.82 15.47
N ARG A 716 0.29 5.72 14.31
CA ARG A 716 -1.17 5.58 14.15
C ARG A 716 -1.62 4.35 13.36
N GLY A 717 -0.71 3.59 12.76
CA GLY A 717 -1.05 2.35 12.06
C GLY A 717 -1.65 1.29 13.00
N ASP A 718 -2.24 0.24 12.42
CA ASP A 718 -2.88 -0.86 13.16
C ASP A 718 -1.90 -1.63 14.06
N HIS A 719 -0.62 -1.60 13.67
CA HIS A 719 0.51 -2.15 14.41
C HIS A 719 1.41 -1.06 15.03
N GLY A 720 0.93 0.18 15.07
CA GLY A 720 1.63 1.35 15.58
C GLY A 720 1.37 1.63 17.06
N LEU A 721 2.08 2.60 17.63
CA LEU A 721 2.06 2.94 19.05
C LEU A 721 0.65 3.22 19.60
N ASN A 722 -0.20 3.93 18.85
CA ASN A 722 -1.55 4.25 19.31
C ASN A 722 -2.43 3.02 19.50
N ALA A 723 -2.28 1.99 18.67
CA ALA A 723 -3.06 0.75 18.79
C ALA A 723 -2.75 0.02 20.11
N TYR A 724 -1.48 -0.01 20.51
CA TYR A 724 -1.05 -0.61 21.77
C TYR A 724 -1.41 0.24 22.99
N LEU A 725 -1.22 1.57 22.94
CA LEU A 725 -1.69 2.46 24.00
C LEU A 725 -3.21 2.34 24.19
N SER A 726 -3.96 2.23 23.10
CA SER A 726 -5.40 2.05 23.13
C SER A 726 -5.81 0.74 23.81
N THR A 727 -5.25 -0.39 23.38
CA THR A 727 -5.66 -1.74 23.83
C THR A 727 -5.09 -2.15 25.19
N ARG A 728 -3.82 -1.84 25.47
CA ARG A 728 -3.11 -2.35 26.66
C ARG A 728 -3.03 -1.36 27.82
N VAL A 729 -3.26 -0.08 27.55
CA VAL A 729 -3.19 1.00 28.55
C VAL A 729 -4.55 1.67 28.76
N ARG A 730 -5.13 2.32 27.73
CA ARG A 730 -6.33 3.17 27.87
C ARG A 730 -7.63 2.38 28.04
N HIS A 731 -7.87 1.33 27.26
CA HIS A 731 -9.14 0.58 27.30
C HIS A 731 -9.23 -0.37 28.50
N GLY A 732 -9.91 0.09 29.56
CA GLY A 732 -10.28 -0.72 30.72
C GLY A 732 -9.13 -1.04 31.68
N VAL A 733 -7.91 -1.28 31.18
CA VAL A 733 -6.77 -1.73 31.99
C VAL A 733 -6.33 -0.70 33.02
N LEU A 734 -5.97 0.53 32.61
CA LEU A 734 -5.57 1.60 33.52
C LEU A 734 -6.67 1.93 34.55
N ALA A 735 -7.92 2.06 34.08
CA ALA A 735 -9.06 2.36 34.93
C ALA A 735 -9.33 1.25 35.96
N ASN A 736 -9.28 -0.03 35.55
CA ASN A 736 -9.51 -1.15 36.45
C ASN A 736 -8.38 -1.29 37.47
N THR A 737 -7.12 -1.13 37.07
CA THR A 737 -5.95 -1.21 37.95
C THR A 737 -6.01 -0.15 39.05
N LEU A 738 -6.31 1.10 38.70
CA LEU A 738 -6.37 2.20 39.66
C LEU A 738 -7.66 2.19 40.49
N ARG A 739 -8.79 1.71 39.95
CA ARG A 739 -10.06 1.67 40.69
C ARG A 739 -10.13 0.53 41.70
N LYS A 740 -9.45 -0.61 41.45
CA LYS A 740 -9.53 -1.82 42.29
C LYS A 740 -9.23 -1.58 43.79
N PRO A 741 -8.13 -0.90 44.18
CA PRO A 741 -7.85 -0.60 45.59
C PRO A 741 -8.99 0.10 46.33
N LEU A 742 -9.73 0.96 45.63
CA LEU A 742 -10.84 1.73 46.20
C LEU A 742 -12.13 0.91 46.23
N ALA A 743 -12.32 0.01 45.27
CA ALA A 743 -13.44 -0.91 45.24
C ALA A 743 -13.33 -1.99 46.34
N ASP A 744 -12.12 -2.51 46.57
CA ASP A 744 -11.84 -3.55 47.58
C ASP A 744 -12.18 -3.05 49.00
N ASP A 745 -11.79 -1.81 49.33
CA ASP A 745 -12.16 -1.14 50.60
C ASP A 745 -13.52 -0.39 50.52
N ARG A 746 -14.25 -0.53 49.41
CA ARG A 746 -15.59 0.04 49.18
C ARG A 746 -15.66 1.55 49.42
N LEU A 747 -14.67 2.32 48.96
CA LEU A 747 -14.60 3.78 49.12
C LEU A 747 -15.12 4.56 47.90
N ILE A 748 -15.27 3.90 46.74
CA ILE A 748 -15.79 4.54 45.52
C ILE A 748 -17.26 4.18 45.27
N SER A 749 -18.06 5.18 44.89
CA SER A 749 -19.48 5.01 44.57
C SER A 749 -19.73 4.92 43.07
N THR A 750 -20.82 4.24 42.67
CA THR A 750 -21.27 4.22 41.27
C THR A 750 -21.99 5.52 40.91
N ARG A 751 -21.72 6.07 39.73
CA ARG A 751 -22.50 7.21 39.18
C ARG A 751 -23.98 6.86 39.02
N ASN A 752 -24.84 7.86 39.13
CA ASN A 752 -26.26 7.70 38.85
C ASN A 752 -26.52 7.44 37.36
N PRO A 753 -27.54 6.63 36.98
CA PRO A 753 -27.87 6.35 35.58
C PRO A 753 -28.21 7.60 34.76
N THR A 754 -28.61 8.69 35.42
CA THR A 754 -28.92 10.00 34.83
C THR A 754 -27.68 10.86 34.56
N GLY A 755 -26.48 10.40 34.94
CA GLY A 755 -25.23 11.14 34.78
C GLY A 755 -24.98 12.25 35.82
N GLN A 756 -25.95 12.57 36.69
CA GLN A 756 -25.80 13.57 37.76
C GLN A 756 -25.57 12.93 39.13
N GLY A 757 -24.37 13.13 39.68
CA GLY A 757 -23.99 12.71 41.03
C GLY A 757 -23.69 11.21 41.19
N TYR A 758 -23.37 10.83 42.43
CA TYR A 758 -22.99 9.46 42.82
C TYR A 758 -24.05 8.86 43.75
N LYS A 759 -24.24 7.54 43.68
CA LYS A 759 -25.11 6.82 44.63
C LYS A 759 -24.49 6.83 46.03
N ARG A 760 -25.34 6.84 47.05
CA ARG A 760 -24.89 6.60 48.44
C ARG A 760 -24.18 5.25 48.53
N ASN A 761 -23.07 5.25 49.26
CA ASN A 761 -22.30 4.04 49.52
C ASN A 761 -23.00 3.20 50.59
N LYS A 762 -23.79 2.22 50.16
CA LYS A 762 -24.59 1.37 51.06
C LYS A 762 -23.76 0.72 52.17
N HIS A 763 -22.53 0.28 51.87
CA HIS A 763 -21.71 -0.42 52.85
C HIS A 763 -21.38 0.45 54.06
N TRP A 764 -20.98 1.71 53.82
CA TRP A 764 -20.68 2.64 54.90
C TRP A 764 -21.96 3.21 55.51
N ASP A 765 -22.98 3.52 54.70
CA ASP A 765 -24.29 4.01 55.19
C ASP A 765 -24.91 3.04 56.21
N ASP A 766 -24.86 1.72 55.95
CA ASP A 766 -25.32 0.67 56.86
C ASP A 766 -24.47 0.60 58.16
N LYS A 767 -23.14 0.75 58.05
CA LYS A 767 -22.24 0.74 59.22
C LYS A 767 -22.42 1.95 60.14
N PHE A 768 -22.96 3.05 59.62
CA PHE A 768 -23.25 4.27 60.37
C PHE A 768 -24.75 4.41 60.70
N GLU A 769 -25.57 3.35 60.61
CA GLU A 769 -27.02 3.42 60.86
C GLU A 769 -27.37 4.01 62.25
N SER A 770 -26.52 3.78 63.26
CA SER A 770 -26.70 4.30 64.62
C SER A 770 -26.34 5.79 64.80
N TYR A 771 -25.90 6.47 63.74
CA TYR A 771 -25.56 7.90 63.74
C TYR A 771 -26.76 8.76 63.35
N ASP A 772 -26.71 10.04 63.73
CA ASP A 772 -27.70 11.01 63.28
C ASP A 772 -27.66 11.19 61.74
N SER A 773 -28.75 11.73 61.18
CA SER A 773 -28.83 11.92 59.73
C SER A 773 -27.75 12.87 59.23
N ALA A 774 -27.38 13.90 60.02
CA ALA A 774 -26.37 14.87 59.65
C ALA A 774 -24.97 14.24 59.46
N ALA A 775 -24.53 13.36 60.36
CA ALA A 775 -23.24 12.69 60.22
C ALA A 775 -23.22 11.68 59.06
N ARG A 776 -24.33 10.96 58.82
CA ARG A 776 -24.46 10.05 57.67
C ARG A 776 -24.44 10.79 56.34
N ASP A 777 -25.13 11.92 56.27
CA ASP A 777 -25.17 12.78 55.08
C ASP A 777 -23.76 13.33 54.77
N LEU A 778 -23.03 13.76 55.81
CA LEU A 778 -21.66 14.23 55.69
C LEU A 778 -20.70 13.14 55.16
N ILE A 779 -20.80 11.90 55.66
CA ILE A 779 -19.96 10.78 55.19
C ILE A 779 -20.31 10.43 53.74
N ALA A 780 -21.61 10.38 53.41
CA ALA A 780 -22.07 10.10 52.06
C ALA A 780 -21.61 11.17 51.06
N GLU A 781 -21.66 12.44 51.44
CA GLU A 781 -21.17 13.58 50.65
C GLU A 781 -19.64 13.50 50.46
N ALA A 782 -18.88 13.25 51.53
CA ALA A 782 -17.43 13.11 51.45
C ALA A 782 -16.99 11.99 50.49
N LEU A 783 -17.64 10.82 50.54
CA LEU A 783 -17.38 9.71 49.61
C LEU A 783 -17.79 10.04 48.16
N ALA A 784 -18.86 10.82 47.97
CA ALA A 784 -19.30 11.26 46.64
C ALA A 784 -18.32 12.27 46.02
N ILE A 785 -17.86 13.25 46.80
CA ILE A 785 -16.85 14.23 46.37
C ILE A 785 -15.55 13.51 45.99
N PHE A 786 -15.08 12.61 46.85
CA PHE A 786 -13.89 11.80 46.60
C PHE A 786 -14.02 10.95 45.31
N SER A 787 -15.17 10.29 45.12
CA SER A 787 -15.45 9.52 43.89
C SER A 787 -15.42 10.40 42.65
N SER A 788 -15.94 11.63 42.75
CA SER A 788 -15.93 12.62 41.67
C SER A 788 -14.52 13.06 41.30
N GLU A 789 -13.70 13.38 42.30
CA GLU A 789 -12.33 13.85 42.08
C GLU A 789 -11.44 12.72 41.54
N PHE A 790 -11.62 11.49 42.03
CA PHE A 790 -10.95 10.32 41.48
C PHE A 790 -11.25 10.13 39.99
N ASP A 791 -12.53 10.14 39.60
CA ASP A 791 -12.94 9.98 38.20
C ASP A 791 -12.43 11.14 37.32
N ARG A 792 -12.35 12.37 37.86
CA ARG A 792 -11.79 13.53 37.16
C ARG A 792 -10.31 13.36 36.85
N ILE A 793 -9.50 12.99 37.86
CA ILE A 793 -8.05 12.75 37.70
C ILE A 793 -7.82 11.60 36.71
N LEU A 794 -8.61 10.53 36.80
CA LEU A 794 -8.51 9.39 35.89
C LEU A 794 -8.85 9.76 34.44
N HIS A 795 -9.89 10.57 34.22
CA HIS A 795 -10.25 11.08 32.89
C HIS A 795 -9.14 11.97 32.31
N GLU A 796 -8.62 12.92 33.10
CA GLU A 796 -7.52 13.78 32.66
C GLU A 796 -6.30 12.95 32.24
N LEU A 797 -5.89 11.97 33.05
CA LEU A 797 -4.77 11.10 32.73
C LEU A 797 -5.00 10.29 31.44
N ARG A 798 -6.14 9.59 31.35
CA ARG A 798 -6.43 8.65 30.24
C ARG A 798 -6.72 9.37 28.92
N ASP A 799 -7.60 10.37 28.96
CA ASP A 799 -8.23 10.92 27.77
C ASP A 799 -7.55 12.19 27.25
N GLU A 800 -6.86 12.93 28.13
CA GLU A 800 -6.17 14.18 27.75
C GLU A 800 -4.65 14.00 27.73
N ARG A 801 -4.05 13.44 28.78
CA ARG A 801 -2.59 13.36 28.93
C ARG A 801 -1.95 12.21 28.14
N LEU A 802 -2.50 11.00 28.19
CA LEU A 802 -1.90 9.82 27.53
C LEU A 802 -2.20 9.73 26.02
N GLN A 803 -2.48 10.85 25.33
CA GLN A 803 -2.73 10.93 23.89
C GLN A 803 -1.45 11.21 23.07
N ILE A 804 -1.47 10.91 21.76
CA ILE A 804 -0.38 11.21 20.83
C ILE A 804 -0.69 12.48 20.03
N ALA A 805 0.22 13.46 20.07
CA ALA A 805 0.20 14.67 19.26
C ALA A 805 1.39 14.68 18.27
N ILE A 806 1.14 15.10 17.04
CA ILE A 806 2.14 15.22 15.97
C ILE A 806 2.18 16.69 15.57
N SER A 807 3.37 17.29 15.51
CA SER A 807 3.57 18.71 15.17
C SER A 807 4.59 18.84 14.04
N HIS A 808 4.16 19.46 12.95
CA HIS A 808 5.00 19.73 11.78
C HIS A 808 5.22 21.24 11.64
N GLY A 809 6.41 21.70 12.00
CA GLY A 809 6.83 23.08 11.76
C GLY A 809 6.39 24.11 12.82
N VAL A 810 6.80 25.37 12.59
CA VAL A 810 6.74 26.48 13.55
C VAL A 810 5.30 26.93 13.86
N LYS A 811 4.31 26.65 12.99
CA LYS A 811 2.91 27.06 13.19
C LYS A 811 2.17 26.19 14.22
N ASP A 812 2.54 24.92 14.36
CA ASP A 812 1.92 23.98 15.31
C ASP A 812 2.42 24.16 16.75
N VAL A 813 3.58 24.82 16.93
CA VAL A 813 4.20 25.09 18.24
C VAL A 813 3.31 25.98 19.13
N ARG A 814 2.33 26.70 18.56
CA ARG A 814 1.43 27.60 19.29
C ARG A 814 0.14 26.95 19.81
N GLN A 815 -0.08 25.65 19.56
CA GLN A 815 -1.23 24.94 20.12
C GLN A 815 -0.85 24.27 21.44
N ASP A 816 -1.55 24.68 22.52
CA ASP A 816 -1.35 24.20 23.89
C ASP A 816 -1.93 22.77 24.05
N HIS A 817 -1.15 21.77 23.62
CA HIS A 817 -1.55 20.36 23.70
C HIS A 817 -1.29 19.82 25.11
N LYS A 818 -2.32 19.27 25.77
CA LYS A 818 -2.18 18.59 27.07
C LYS A 818 -1.53 17.19 26.99
N ALA A 819 -1.28 16.70 25.78
CA ALA A 819 -0.73 15.37 25.51
C ALA A 819 0.72 15.23 26.02
N ALA A 820 1.04 14.06 26.57
CA ALA A 820 2.37 13.70 27.06
C ALA A 820 3.23 12.99 26.00
N PHE A 821 2.62 12.43 24.94
CA PHE A 821 3.36 11.90 23.78
C PHE A 821 3.37 12.94 22.65
N ILE A 822 4.47 13.67 22.52
CA ILE A 822 4.61 14.72 21.50
C ILE A 822 5.72 14.32 20.52
N TYR A 823 5.39 14.26 19.23
CA TYR A 823 6.34 14.00 18.16
C TYR A 823 6.51 15.25 17.32
N ARG A 824 7.71 15.84 17.37
CA ARG A 824 8.10 17.01 16.58
C ARG A 824 9.04 16.59 15.47
N SER A 825 8.90 17.19 14.30
CA SER A 825 9.84 17.03 13.18
C SER A 825 10.20 18.39 12.59
N SER A 826 11.50 18.67 12.50
CA SER A 826 12.02 19.90 11.91
C SER A 826 12.41 19.72 10.44
N ASN A 827 12.55 20.83 9.70
CA ASN A 827 13.04 20.79 8.33
C ASN A 827 14.47 20.23 8.27
N LEU A 828 15.30 20.57 9.26
CA LEU A 828 16.70 20.14 9.32
C LEU A 828 16.82 18.65 9.65
N GLU A 829 15.97 18.14 10.55
CA GLU A 829 15.88 16.71 10.84
C GLU A 829 15.44 15.92 9.60
N ARG A 830 14.44 16.42 8.86
CA ARG A 830 14.01 15.79 7.60
C ARG A 830 15.13 15.76 6.56
N ARG A 831 15.88 16.85 6.40
CA ARG A 831 17.05 16.91 5.51
C ARG A 831 18.14 15.90 5.91
N PHE A 832 18.38 15.76 7.20
CA PHE A 832 19.32 14.76 7.70
C PHE A 832 18.86 13.34 7.35
N MET A 833 17.59 13.02 7.57
CA MET A 833 17.02 11.72 7.21
C MET A 833 17.01 11.48 5.69
N GLN A 834 16.84 12.55 4.91
CA GLN A 834 16.92 12.52 3.44
C GLN A 834 18.32 12.10 2.96
N ARG A 835 19.38 12.69 3.54
CA ARG A 835 20.77 12.30 3.25
C ARG A 835 21.07 10.86 3.64
N TYR A 836 20.54 10.43 4.79
CA TYR A 836 20.67 9.03 5.20
C TYR A 836 20.02 8.11 4.18
N ALA A 837 18.79 8.40 3.75
CA ALA A 837 18.06 7.61 2.76
C ALA A 837 18.77 7.45 1.42
N ILE A 838 19.52 8.47 0.98
CA ILE A 838 20.35 8.43 -0.25
C ILE A 838 21.52 7.45 -0.08
N ARG A 839 22.16 7.44 1.10
CA ARG A 839 23.29 6.55 1.41
C ARG A 839 22.86 5.14 1.82
N SER A 840 21.61 4.95 2.26
CA SER A 840 21.06 3.64 2.64
C SER A 840 21.08 2.69 1.46
N ARG A 841 21.52 1.45 1.68
CA ARG A 841 21.61 0.41 0.64
C ARG A 841 20.26 -0.18 0.32
N SER A 842 19.34 -0.20 1.28
CA SER A 842 17.99 -0.75 1.13
C SER A 842 16.94 0.14 1.78
N MET A 843 15.68 -0.07 1.38
CA MET A 843 14.53 0.54 2.03
C MET A 843 14.40 0.09 3.50
N ASP A 844 14.73 -1.17 3.80
CA ASP A 844 14.71 -1.68 5.17
C ASP A 844 15.64 -0.89 6.09
N GLU A 845 16.87 -0.64 5.63
CA GLU A 845 17.88 0.14 6.36
C GLU A 845 17.42 1.58 6.61
N PHE A 846 16.76 2.20 5.62
CA PHE A 846 16.17 3.53 5.79
C PHE A 846 15.02 3.52 6.80
N ILE A 847 14.11 2.53 6.70
CA ILE A 847 13.00 2.39 7.63
C ILE A 847 13.52 2.16 9.05
N ASP A 848 14.55 1.34 9.22
CA ASP A 848 15.17 1.07 10.52
C ASP A 848 15.64 2.36 11.20
N VAL A 849 16.36 3.23 10.47
CA VAL A 849 16.84 4.50 11.03
C VAL A 849 15.70 5.47 11.35
N CYS A 850 14.66 5.53 10.52
CA CYS A 850 13.47 6.31 10.85
C CYS A 850 12.77 5.79 12.11
N ILE A 851 12.67 4.47 12.26
CA ILE A 851 12.06 3.83 13.43
C ILE A 851 12.92 4.08 14.68
N ASP A 852 14.24 4.01 14.57
CA ASP A 852 15.15 4.30 15.68
C ASP A 852 15.02 5.76 16.14
N ASN A 853 14.94 6.71 15.20
CA ASN A 853 14.67 8.12 15.51
C ASN A 853 13.33 8.32 16.24
N LEU A 854 12.27 7.64 15.78
CA LEU A 854 10.96 7.72 16.42
C LEU A 854 10.97 7.07 17.81
N TRP A 855 11.76 6.02 18.02
CA TRP A 855 11.96 5.40 19.33
C TRP A 855 12.70 6.31 20.31
N GLU A 856 13.72 7.05 19.88
CA GLU A 856 14.38 8.05 20.73
C GLU A 856 13.38 9.08 21.26
N LYS A 857 12.50 9.59 20.37
CA LYS A 857 11.40 10.50 20.75
C LYS A 857 10.39 9.83 21.67
N THR A 858 10.13 8.54 21.45
CA THR A 858 9.24 7.75 22.32
C THR A 858 9.82 7.64 23.72
N ASP A 859 11.13 7.37 23.86
CA ASP A 859 11.81 7.22 25.15
C ASP A 859 11.76 8.52 25.97
N GLU A 860 11.89 9.68 25.33
CA GLU A 860 11.67 10.98 25.99
C GLU A 860 10.23 11.16 26.47
N ASN A 861 9.25 10.81 25.62
CA ASN A 861 7.84 10.87 26.00
C ASN A 861 7.53 9.91 27.17
N LEU A 862 8.17 8.74 27.23
CA LEU A 862 8.04 7.79 28.34
C LEU A 862 8.62 8.34 29.65
N LEU A 863 9.76 9.04 29.60
CA LEU A 863 10.29 9.78 30.74
C LEU A 863 9.30 10.85 31.20
N MET A 864 8.78 11.66 30.28
CA MET A 864 7.80 12.72 30.57
C MET A 864 6.52 12.18 31.21
N VAL A 865 6.02 11.02 30.75
CA VAL A 865 4.85 10.37 31.35
C VAL A 865 5.13 9.91 32.78
N ARG A 866 6.32 9.37 33.07
CA ARG A 866 6.70 8.98 34.44
C ARG A 866 6.82 10.19 35.36
N GLU A 867 7.45 11.26 34.90
CA GLU A 867 7.51 12.53 35.62
C GLU A 867 6.12 13.13 35.87
N LEU A 868 5.20 13.04 34.90
CA LEU A 868 3.80 13.44 35.07
C LEU A 868 3.10 12.59 36.14
N LEU A 869 3.29 11.27 36.11
CA LEU A 869 2.70 10.36 37.09
C LEU A 869 3.21 10.67 38.51
N ASP A 870 4.52 10.88 38.66
CA ASP A 870 5.17 11.11 39.94
C ASP A 870 4.97 12.52 40.49
N GLY A 871 5.11 13.53 39.63
CA GLY A 871 5.08 14.94 40.01
C GLY A 871 3.69 15.59 40.01
N THR A 872 2.71 15.02 39.30
CA THR A 872 1.37 15.63 39.18
C THR A 872 0.26 14.69 39.63
N ILE A 873 0.20 13.46 39.10
CA ILE A 873 -0.93 12.55 39.33
C ILE A 873 -0.91 11.95 40.74
N LYS A 874 0.24 11.44 41.21
CA LYS A 874 0.39 10.92 42.58
C LYS A 874 0.04 11.97 43.64
N PRO A 875 0.56 13.23 43.56
CA PRO A 875 0.13 14.31 44.44
C PRO A 875 -1.36 14.61 44.39
N ALA A 876 -1.98 14.63 43.20
CA ALA A 876 -3.41 14.89 43.06
C ALA A 876 -4.27 13.82 43.78
N PHE A 877 -3.94 12.53 43.63
CA PHE A 877 -4.63 11.47 44.36
C PHE A 877 -4.38 11.54 45.88
N ASN A 878 -3.16 11.86 46.31
CA ASN A 878 -2.87 12.04 47.73
C ASN A 878 -3.70 13.18 48.34
N HIS A 879 -3.83 14.30 47.62
CA HIS A 879 -4.65 15.42 48.05
C HIS A 879 -6.13 15.03 48.18
N ALA A 880 -6.67 14.25 47.23
CA ALA A 880 -8.04 13.75 47.31
C ALA A 880 -8.26 12.86 48.56
N PHE A 881 -7.29 12.02 48.92
CA PHE A 881 -7.36 11.24 50.17
C PHE A 881 -7.23 12.09 51.43
N GLU A 882 -6.43 13.15 51.41
CA GLU A 882 -6.31 14.11 52.51
C GLU A 882 -7.63 14.85 52.74
N GLN A 883 -8.24 15.37 51.66
CA GLN A 883 -9.57 16.00 51.72
C GLN A 883 -10.64 15.06 52.28
N LEU A 884 -10.63 13.78 51.87
CA LEU A 884 -11.54 12.77 52.41
C LEU A 884 -11.30 12.55 53.91
N THR A 885 -10.04 12.48 54.33
CA THR A 885 -9.64 12.29 55.73
C THR A 885 -10.05 13.49 56.60
N ASP A 886 -9.84 14.70 56.11
CA ASP A 886 -10.18 15.95 56.79
C ASP A 886 -11.69 16.12 56.96
N SER A 887 -12.44 15.77 55.91
CA SER A 887 -13.91 15.83 55.90
C SER A 887 -14.52 14.92 56.97
N ILE A 888 -13.89 13.80 57.31
CA ILE A 888 -14.34 12.88 58.38
C ILE A 888 -13.62 13.11 59.72
N HIS A 889 -12.71 14.10 59.82
CA HIS A 889 -11.91 14.30 61.03
C HIS A 889 -12.75 14.78 62.22
N GLY A 890 -13.77 15.60 61.96
CA GLY A 890 -14.66 16.18 62.96
C GLY A 890 -15.65 15.21 63.62
N LEU A 891 -15.69 13.94 63.19
CA LEU A 891 -16.56 12.93 63.78
C LEU A 891 -15.97 12.36 65.09
N PRO A 892 -16.78 12.18 66.15
CA PRO A 892 -16.32 11.58 67.40
C PRO A 892 -15.83 10.15 67.18
N TYR A 893 -14.78 9.75 67.91
CA TYR A 893 -14.17 8.43 67.74
C TYR A 893 -15.15 7.30 68.10
N SER A 894 -15.28 6.33 67.21
CA SER A 894 -16.09 5.12 67.37
C SER A 894 -15.51 3.98 66.54
N GLN A 895 -16.00 2.76 66.75
CA GLN A 895 -15.58 1.61 65.95
C GLN A 895 -15.84 1.81 64.43
N PRO A 896 -17.02 2.26 63.96
CA PRO A 896 -17.25 2.52 62.53
C PRO A 896 -16.37 3.63 61.94
N VAL A 897 -16.08 4.71 62.69
CA VAL A 897 -15.17 5.79 62.25
C VAL A 897 -13.74 5.27 62.16
N GLY A 898 -13.30 4.46 63.11
CA GLY A 898 -11.99 3.79 63.07
C GLY A 898 -11.84 2.85 61.87
N ASP A 899 -12.88 2.06 61.57
CA ASP A 899 -12.92 1.18 60.40
C ASP A 899 -12.78 1.96 59.08
N LEU A 900 -13.49 3.10 58.94
CA LEU A 900 -13.42 3.95 57.75
C LEU A 900 -12.04 4.60 57.59
N ARG A 901 -11.45 5.13 58.67
CA ARG A 901 -10.08 5.68 58.65
C ARG A 901 -9.05 4.63 58.23
N ASN A 902 -9.19 3.40 58.74
CA ASN A 902 -8.32 2.28 58.36
C ASN A 902 -8.50 1.88 56.88
N ALA A 903 -9.74 1.86 56.38
CA ALA A 903 -10.03 1.60 54.97
C ALA A 903 -9.40 2.67 54.06
N ILE A 904 -9.51 3.94 54.44
CA ILE A 904 -8.87 5.06 53.71
C ILE A 904 -7.34 4.91 53.68
N ALA A 905 -6.72 4.58 54.82
CA ALA A 905 -5.27 4.40 54.90
C ALA A 905 -4.77 3.21 54.06
N ARG A 906 -5.50 2.08 54.07
CA ARG A 906 -5.19 0.92 53.22
C ARG A 906 -5.35 1.24 51.74
N ALA A 907 -6.49 1.80 51.34
CA ALA A 907 -6.75 2.17 49.95
C ALA A 907 -5.72 3.18 49.43
N ARG A 908 -5.31 4.16 50.24
CA ARG A 908 -4.24 5.12 49.90
C ARG A 908 -2.92 4.41 49.63
N THR A 909 -2.53 3.47 50.50
CA THR A 909 -1.27 2.71 50.36
C THR A 909 -1.32 1.80 49.13
N GLN A 910 -2.42 1.10 48.92
CA GLN A 910 -2.61 0.19 47.78
C GLN A 910 -2.69 0.95 46.45
N LEU A 911 -3.36 2.10 46.40
CA LEU A 911 -3.39 2.94 45.19
C LEU A 911 -1.99 3.46 44.85
N ARG A 912 -1.20 3.85 45.85
CA ARG A 912 0.18 4.26 45.63
C ARG A 912 1.00 3.14 44.99
N MET A 913 0.94 1.92 45.53
CA MET A 913 1.62 0.76 44.92
C MET A 913 1.13 0.48 43.49
N LYS A 914 -0.16 0.66 43.21
CA LYS A 914 -0.70 0.52 41.84
C LYS A 914 -0.26 1.64 40.90
N LEU A 915 -0.06 2.85 41.39
CA LEU A 915 0.54 3.94 40.61
C LEU A 915 2.02 3.69 40.34
N ASP A 916 2.74 3.07 41.29
CA ASP A 916 4.11 2.60 41.08
C ASP A 916 4.14 1.51 39.99
N GLU A 917 3.21 0.55 40.02
CA GLU A 917 3.04 -0.47 38.97
C GLU A 917 2.69 0.15 37.60
N VAL A 918 1.81 1.14 37.56
CA VAL A 918 1.45 1.85 36.31
C VAL A 918 2.64 2.63 35.76
N SER A 919 3.48 3.21 36.62
CA SER A 919 4.73 3.87 36.19
C SER A 919 5.66 2.89 35.46
N LEU A 920 5.73 1.64 35.92
CA LEU A 920 6.51 0.57 35.28
C LEU A 920 6.00 0.20 33.88
N TRP A 921 4.72 0.43 33.56
CA TRP A 921 4.19 0.18 32.21
C TRP A 921 4.83 1.06 31.15
N PHE A 922 5.30 2.26 31.54
CA PHE A 922 5.91 3.26 30.67
C PHE A 922 7.44 3.15 30.64
N HIS A 923 7.96 1.94 30.75
CA HIS A 923 9.30 1.61 30.29
C HIS A 923 9.20 1.06 28.88
N ARG A 924 10.21 1.32 28.04
CA ARG A 924 10.26 0.74 26.70
C ARG A 924 10.39 -0.77 26.84
N SER A 925 9.47 -1.52 26.24
CA SER A 925 9.69 -2.93 25.90
C SER A 925 10.69 -2.90 24.75
N GLN A 926 11.97 -2.78 25.09
CA GLN A 926 13.03 -2.78 24.09
C GLN A 926 13.11 -4.20 23.54
N VAL A 927 12.49 -4.42 22.39
CA VAL A 927 12.61 -5.65 21.59
C VAL A 927 14.08 -5.96 21.26
N TYR A 928 14.98 -4.98 21.39
CA TYR A 928 16.41 -5.10 21.07
C TYR A 928 17.38 -5.09 22.25
N ASP A 929 16.94 -4.86 23.48
CA ASP A 929 17.73 -5.26 24.63
C ASP A 929 17.01 -6.41 25.31
N ARG A 930 17.34 -7.60 24.80
CA ARG A 930 17.09 -8.82 25.55
C ARG A 930 17.74 -8.68 26.91
N GLN A 931 17.27 -9.42 27.91
CA GLN A 931 18.06 -9.45 29.15
C GLN A 931 19.43 -10.03 28.85
N ASP A 932 20.43 -9.61 29.63
CA ASP A 932 21.73 -10.24 29.57
C ASP A 932 21.55 -11.75 29.79
N TYR A 933 22.08 -12.52 28.85
CA TYR A 933 21.80 -13.94 28.72
C TYR A 933 23.01 -14.76 29.11
N GLN A 934 22.76 -16.02 29.52
CA GLN A 934 23.84 -16.95 29.78
C GLN A 934 24.46 -17.43 28.45
N PRO A 935 25.80 -17.58 28.36
CA PRO A 935 26.51 -17.94 27.14
C PRO A 935 25.98 -19.20 26.40
N ASN A 936 25.34 -20.14 27.10
CA ASN A 936 24.73 -21.33 26.51
C ASN A 936 23.42 -21.06 25.76
N LEU A 937 22.64 -20.04 26.14
CA LEU A 937 21.30 -19.80 25.57
C LEU A 937 21.28 -19.69 24.03
N PRO A 938 22.19 -18.94 23.37
CA PRO A 938 22.25 -18.91 21.90
C PRO A 938 22.49 -20.28 21.26
N VAL A 939 23.29 -21.14 21.93
CA VAL A 939 23.61 -22.50 21.46
C VAL A 939 22.36 -23.38 21.55
N ASP A 940 21.63 -23.31 22.66
CA ASP A 940 20.39 -24.06 22.89
C ASP A 940 19.32 -23.68 21.86
N ILE A 941 19.15 -22.37 21.62
CA ILE A 941 18.22 -21.86 20.60
C ILE A 941 18.61 -22.34 19.20
N ALA A 942 19.90 -22.23 18.83
CA ALA A 942 20.39 -22.67 17.52
C ALA A 942 20.23 -24.18 17.32
N GLN A 943 20.46 -24.99 18.37
CA GLN A 943 20.25 -26.43 18.32
C GLN A 943 18.76 -26.78 18.12
N ASN A 944 17.84 -26.10 18.83
CA ASN A 944 16.40 -26.25 18.64
C ASN A 944 15.94 -25.82 17.24
N MET A 945 16.52 -24.76 16.68
CA MET A 945 16.27 -24.33 15.30
C MET A 945 16.66 -25.43 14.31
N ILE A 946 17.83 -26.04 14.46
CA ILE A 946 18.26 -27.16 13.61
C ILE A 946 17.33 -28.36 13.77
N ALA A 947 16.96 -28.71 15.01
CA ALA A 947 16.03 -29.81 15.27
C ALA A 947 14.67 -29.62 14.58
N LYS A 948 14.15 -28.39 14.52
CA LYS A 948 12.86 -28.10 13.90
C LYS A 948 12.92 -27.87 12.39
N THR A 949 14.09 -27.56 11.83
CA THR A 949 14.28 -27.32 10.38
C THR A 949 14.83 -28.55 9.65
N ALA A 950 15.41 -29.50 10.38
CA ALA A 950 15.86 -30.78 9.86
C ALA A 950 14.68 -31.63 9.32
N SER A 951 14.92 -32.37 8.24
CA SER A 951 13.96 -33.37 7.75
C SER A 951 13.74 -34.45 8.82
N GLU A 952 12.58 -35.12 8.84
CA GLU A 952 12.28 -36.20 9.83
C GLU A 952 13.33 -37.32 9.85
N SER A 953 14.11 -37.46 8.78
CA SER A 953 15.22 -38.41 8.63
C SER A 953 16.60 -37.91 9.10
N SER A 954 16.75 -36.63 9.42
CA SER A 954 18.04 -36.01 9.78
C SER A 954 18.19 -35.90 11.29
N GLN A 955 19.12 -36.67 11.86
CA GLN A 955 19.39 -36.66 13.30
C GLN A 955 20.15 -35.38 13.73
N VAL A 956 19.76 -34.82 14.88
CA VAL A 956 20.32 -33.58 15.46
C VAL A 956 21.72 -33.85 16.05
N PRO A 957 22.73 -32.99 15.83
CA PRO A 957 24.07 -33.18 16.39
C PRO A 957 24.05 -33.18 17.92
N ARG A 958 24.92 -34.01 18.54
CA ARG A 958 25.17 -33.94 19.98
C ARG A 958 26.08 -32.75 20.27
N VAL A 959 25.50 -31.71 20.88
CA VAL A 959 26.23 -30.52 21.31
C VAL A 959 26.55 -30.62 22.80
N HIS A 960 27.83 -30.55 23.14
CA HIS A 960 28.31 -30.49 24.52
C HIS A 960 28.86 -29.09 24.81
N VAL A 961 28.28 -28.42 25.79
CA VAL A 961 28.73 -27.11 26.26
C VAL A 961 29.64 -27.31 27.47
N GLY A 962 30.87 -26.80 27.40
CA GLY A 962 31.85 -26.84 28.49
C GLY A 962 31.43 -25.97 29.68
N SER A 963 32.02 -26.23 30.85
CA SER A 963 31.74 -25.46 32.07
C SER A 963 32.24 -24.01 31.96
N TYR A 964 31.42 -23.06 32.42
CA TYR A 964 31.77 -21.65 32.57
C TYR A 964 31.28 -21.14 33.95
N GLU A 965 31.73 -19.95 34.37
CA GLU A 965 31.30 -19.34 35.63
C GLU A 965 29.80 -18.95 35.56
N GLY A 966 28.96 -19.59 36.38
CA GLY A 966 27.50 -19.50 36.29
C GLY A 966 26.88 -18.11 36.53
N GLY A 967 27.66 -17.13 36.99
CA GLY A 967 27.24 -15.74 37.17
C GLY A 967 27.42 -14.85 35.94
N VAL A 968 28.15 -15.31 34.92
CA VAL A 968 28.49 -14.50 33.74
C VAL A 968 27.28 -14.35 32.83
N ARG A 969 27.01 -13.12 32.41
CA ARG A 969 25.97 -12.79 31.43
C ARG A 969 26.53 -11.91 30.32
N LEU A 970 25.99 -12.09 29.12
CA LEU A 970 26.38 -11.34 27.91
C LEU A 970 25.30 -10.32 27.56
N PRO A 971 25.67 -9.14 27.01
CA PRO A 971 24.71 -8.09 26.68
C PRO A 971 23.59 -8.58 25.77
N GLY A 972 22.34 -8.34 26.17
CA GLY A 972 21.13 -8.73 25.43
C GLY A 972 21.13 -8.49 23.93
N ARG A 973 21.55 -7.28 23.52
CA ARG A 973 21.73 -6.87 22.11
C ARG A 973 22.56 -7.82 21.24
N THR A 974 23.41 -8.66 21.84
CA THR A 974 24.25 -9.63 21.11
C THR A 974 23.56 -10.98 20.86
N LEU A 975 22.39 -11.26 21.47
CA LEU A 975 21.81 -12.60 21.38
C LEU A 975 21.40 -12.99 19.96
N ASP A 976 20.81 -12.07 19.18
CA ASP A 976 20.33 -12.38 17.82
C ASP A 976 21.44 -12.80 16.88
N GLY A 977 22.50 -11.99 16.82
CA GLY A 977 23.63 -12.30 15.96
C GLY A 977 24.40 -13.52 16.45
N MET A 978 24.43 -13.79 17.77
CA MET A 978 25.01 -15.02 18.29
C MET A 978 24.18 -16.25 17.98
N VAL A 979 22.84 -16.19 18.08
CA VAL A 979 21.95 -17.27 17.63
C VAL A 979 22.18 -17.57 16.14
N ASP A 980 22.27 -16.53 15.31
CA ASP A 980 22.54 -16.69 13.87
C ASP A 980 23.93 -17.28 13.61
N ALA A 981 24.95 -16.84 14.38
CA ALA A 981 26.31 -17.36 14.26
C ALA A 981 26.38 -18.85 14.64
N PHE A 982 25.82 -19.25 15.79
CA PHE A 982 25.79 -20.65 16.20
C PHE A 982 24.95 -21.51 15.26
N TYR A 983 23.81 -21.00 14.75
CA TYR A 983 23.01 -21.71 13.76
C TYR A 983 23.83 -22.02 12.50
N VAL A 984 24.58 -21.04 11.98
CA VAL A 984 25.45 -21.24 10.81
C VAL A 984 26.57 -22.25 11.09
N VAL A 985 27.21 -22.20 12.27
CA VAL A 985 28.28 -23.16 12.62
C VAL A 985 27.73 -24.58 12.71
N LEU A 986 26.62 -24.75 13.43
CA LEU A 986 26.00 -26.05 13.63
C LEU A 986 25.40 -26.60 12.32
N SER A 987 24.80 -25.76 11.47
CA SER A 987 24.30 -26.20 10.15
C SER A 987 25.45 -26.66 9.26
N ASN A 988 26.57 -25.94 9.24
CA ASN A 988 27.77 -26.35 8.49
C ASN A 988 28.34 -27.67 9.02
N ALA A 989 28.30 -27.89 10.34
CA ALA A 989 28.74 -29.15 10.93
C ALA A 989 27.85 -30.32 10.46
N VAL A 990 26.53 -30.13 10.42
CA VAL A 990 25.59 -31.14 9.90
C VAL A 990 25.79 -31.40 8.41
N GLU A 991 25.98 -30.34 7.61
CA GLU A 991 26.06 -30.45 6.14
C GLU A 991 27.42 -30.96 5.64
N HIS A 992 28.52 -30.68 6.36
CA HIS A 992 29.88 -30.89 5.85
C HIS A 992 30.75 -31.85 6.68
N SER A 993 30.30 -32.33 7.84
CA SER A 993 31.11 -33.24 8.67
C SER A 993 31.31 -34.63 8.07
N GLY A 994 30.47 -35.05 7.13
CA GLY A 994 30.48 -36.41 6.56
C GLY A 994 30.13 -37.51 7.57
N LEU A 995 29.57 -37.14 8.72
CA LEU A 995 29.12 -38.03 9.80
C LEU A 995 27.60 -37.94 9.94
N ASP A 996 26.95 -39.06 10.27
CA ASP A 996 25.54 -39.06 10.68
C ASP A 996 25.37 -38.40 12.05
N GLY A 997 24.18 -37.86 12.34
CA GLY A 997 23.93 -37.00 13.50
C GLY A 997 24.28 -37.61 14.87
N GLU A 998 24.11 -38.92 15.06
CA GLU A 998 24.52 -39.61 16.30
C GLU A 998 26.05 -39.71 16.48
N ALA A 999 26.81 -39.70 15.39
CA ALA A 999 28.27 -39.74 15.39
C ALA A 999 28.91 -38.34 15.38
N LEU A 1000 28.14 -37.32 15.00
CA LEU A 1000 28.57 -35.92 15.00
C LEU A 1000 28.54 -35.32 16.41
N ASN A 1001 29.73 -35.17 17.00
CA ASN A 1001 29.92 -34.48 18.26
C ASN A 1001 30.42 -33.05 18.03
N VAL A 1002 29.75 -32.07 18.63
CA VAL A 1002 30.15 -30.67 18.63
C VAL A 1002 30.42 -30.23 20.07
N ASN A 1003 31.64 -29.80 20.35
CA ASN A 1003 32.02 -29.25 21.65
C ASN A 1003 32.09 -27.72 21.56
N VAL A 1004 31.40 -27.02 22.45
CA VAL A 1004 31.43 -25.56 22.60
C VAL A 1004 32.11 -25.22 23.92
N THR A 1005 33.16 -24.41 23.87
CA THR A 1005 33.88 -23.93 25.06
C THR A 1005 33.90 -22.42 25.08
N PHE A 1006 33.70 -21.82 26.26
CA PHE A 1006 33.67 -20.38 26.45
C PHE A 1006 34.86 -19.93 27.30
N GLU A 1007 35.56 -18.90 26.84
CA GLU A 1007 36.54 -18.15 27.63
C GLU A 1007 36.04 -16.71 27.77
N ILE A 1008 35.65 -16.34 28.99
CA ILE A 1008 35.01 -15.04 29.25
C ILE A 1008 35.81 -14.31 30.32
N SER A 1009 36.18 -13.07 30.03
CA SER A 1009 36.85 -12.13 30.93
C SER A 1009 36.04 -10.84 31.03
N GLN A 1010 36.43 -9.92 31.91
CA GLN A 1010 35.73 -8.63 32.05
C GLN A 1010 35.69 -7.79 30.77
N THR A 1011 36.65 -7.97 29.87
CA THR A 1011 36.81 -7.14 28.67
C THR A 1011 36.59 -7.89 27.37
N ARG A 1012 36.54 -9.22 27.40
CA ARG A 1012 36.51 -10.04 26.18
C ARG A 1012 35.73 -11.35 26.36
N TYR A 1013 34.90 -11.64 25.35
CA TYR A 1013 34.25 -12.92 25.12
C TYR A 1013 35.00 -13.70 24.04
N SER A 1014 35.19 -15.00 24.24
CA SER A 1014 35.59 -15.96 23.19
C SER A 1014 34.78 -17.25 23.30
N ALA A 1015 34.30 -17.75 22.16
CA ALA A 1015 33.67 -19.05 22.01
C ALA A 1015 34.43 -19.87 20.98
N ARG A 1016 34.92 -21.04 21.39
CA ARG A 1016 35.57 -22.01 20.53
C ARG A 1016 34.68 -23.23 20.34
N ILE A 1017 34.29 -23.48 19.10
CA ILE A 1017 33.42 -24.56 18.66
C ILE A 1017 34.26 -25.56 17.88
N VAL A 1018 34.21 -26.84 18.26
CA VAL A 1018 34.95 -27.92 17.60
C VAL A 1018 33.98 -29.02 17.19
N SER A 1019 33.89 -29.33 15.89
CA SER A 1019 33.09 -30.43 15.36
C SER A 1019 33.96 -31.61 14.93
N SER A 1020 33.48 -32.82 15.18
CA SER A 1020 34.07 -34.05 14.63
C SER A 1020 33.80 -34.16 13.12
N LEU A 1021 34.76 -34.71 12.38
CA LEU A 1021 34.70 -34.96 10.95
C LEU A 1021 34.94 -36.45 10.66
N ALA A 1022 34.36 -36.96 9.57
CA ALA A 1022 34.81 -38.22 9.00
C ALA A 1022 36.22 -38.03 8.41
N GLY A 1023 37.10 -39.04 8.57
CA GLY A 1023 38.50 -38.94 8.10
C GLY A 1023 38.67 -38.73 6.58
N SER A 1024 37.61 -38.90 5.79
CA SER A 1024 37.59 -38.61 4.35
C SER A 1024 37.31 -37.13 4.01
N VAL A 1025 36.87 -36.32 4.97
CA VAL A 1025 36.42 -34.94 4.76
C VAL A 1025 37.59 -33.98 4.54
N PRO A 1026 38.62 -33.89 5.40
CA PRO A 1026 39.75 -32.99 5.21
C PRO A 1026 40.65 -33.41 4.03
N SER A 1027 40.11 -33.25 2.82
CA SER A 1027 40.76 -33.45 1.54
C SER A 1027 41.56 -32.20 1.14
N PRO A 1028 42.55 -32.34 0.23
CA PRO A 1028 43.29 -31.19 -0.29
C PRO A 1028 42.37 -30.09 -0.84
N VAL A 1029 41.29 -30.47 -1.51
CA VAL A 1029 40.28 -29.56 -2.09
C VAL A 1029 39.55 -28.77 -1.00
N GLN A 1030 39.13 -29.42 0.09
CA GLN A 1030 38.46 -28.72 1.17
C GLN A 1030 39.40 -27.78 1.95
N ARG A 1031 40.66 -28.17 2.14
CA ARG A 1031 41.67 -27.29 2.74
C ARG A 1031 41.90 -26.04 1.88
N GLU A 1032 41.96 -26.20 0.55
CA GLU A 1032 42.08 -25.09 -0.39
C GLU A 1032 40.84 -24.19 -0.40
N ASN A 1033 39.63 -24.76 -0.32
CA ASN A 1033 38.40 -23.99 -0.20
C ASN A 1033 38.34 -23.15 1.10
N VAL A 1034 38.70 -23.74 2.24
CA VAL A 1034 38.76 -23.03 3.53
C VAL A 1034 39.80 -21.91 3.50
N ALA A 1035 40.97 -22.16 2.89
CA ALA A 1035 42.01 -21.14 2.70
C ALA A 1035 41.52 -19.99 1.80
N SER A 1036 40.84 -20.30 0.69
CA SER A 1036 40.24 -19.29 -0.20
C SER A 1036 39.18 -18.44 0.50
N ILE A 1037 38.34 -19.05 1.35
CA ILE A 1037 37.35 -18.31 2.15
C ILE A 1037 38.06 -17.36 3.12
N ARG A 1038 39.11 -17.83 3.81
CA ARG A 1038 39.93 -17.02 4.72
C ARG A 1038 40.57 -15.82 4.01
N ASP A 1039 41.16 -16.03 2.84
CA ASP A 1039 41.73 -14.94 2.03
C ASP A 1039 40.65 -13.96 1.55
N SER A 1040 39.45 -14.44 1.23
CA SER A 1040 38.34 -13.59 0.78
C SER A 1040 37.77 -12.69 1.88
N LEU A 1041 37.84 -13.11 3.15
CA LEU A 1041 37.39 -12.30 4.30
C LEU A 1041 38.31 -11.11 4.59
N SER A 1042 39.59 -11.20 4.19
CA SER A 1042 40.58 -10.12 4.37
C SER A 1042 40.44 -8.95 3.37
N LYS A 1043 39.67 -9.15 2.28
CA LYS A 1043 39.46 -8.14 1.22
C LYS A 1043 38.14 -7.40 1.46
N SER A 1044 38.11 -6.10 1.20
CA SER A 1044 36.96 -5.19 1.40
C SER A 1044 35.69 -5.51 0.57
N ASP A 1045 35.71 -6.56 -0.25
CA ASP A 1045 34.63 -6.99 -1.16
C ASP A 1045 33.72 -8.10 -0.59
N SER A 1046 33.86 -8.45 0.70
CA SER A 1046 33.13 -9.55 1.36
C SER A 1046 31.59 -9.42 1.33
N LEU A 1047 31.05 -8.20 1.17
CA LEU A 1047 29.62 -7.90 1.13
C LEU A 1047 28.91 -8.34 -0.17
N ARG A 1048 29.58 -8.35 -1.32
CA ARG A 1048 28.99 -8.74 -2.62
C ARG A 1048 28.90 -10.25 -2.81
N LEU A 1049 29.80 -11.02 -2.21
CA LEU A 1049 29.94 -12.47 -2.41
C LEU A 1049 29.13 -13.33 -1.42
N ALA A 1050 28.47 -12.71 -0.43
CA ALA A 1050 27.60 -13.39 0.53
C ALA A 1050 26.20 -13.72 -0.02
N GLN A 1051 25.86 -13.19 -1.21
CA GLN A 1051 24.57 -13.39 -1.89
C GLN A 1051 24.56 -14.58 -2.87
N VAL A 1052 25.69 -15.28 -3.03
CA VAL A 1052 25.80 -16.45 -3.91
C VAL A 1052 25.44 -17.72 -3.12
N GLU A 1053 24.56 -18.57 -3.67
CA GLU A 1053 24.20 -19.86 -3.08
C GLU A 1053 25.36 -20.87 -3.20
N GLY A 1054 25.65 -21.58 -2.11
CA GLY A 1054 26.79 -22.50 -1.97
C GLY A 1054 28.07 -21.85 -1.41
N GLY A 1055 28.65 -22.42 -0.34
CA GLY A 1055 29.94 -22.00 0.22
C GLY A 1055 29.98 -20.65 0.96
N SER A 1056 28.81 -20.06 1.31
CA SER A 1056 28.71 -18.73 1.92
C SER A 1056 28.51 -18.72 3.45
N GLY A 1057 28.41 -19.89 4.11
CA GLY A 1057 28.14 -20.00 5.54
C GLY A 1057 29.08 -19.17 6.43
N LEU A 1058 30.39 -19.41 6.36
CA LEU A 1058 31.38 -18.68 7.17
C LEU A 1058 31.42 -17.16 6.86
N ARG A 1059 31.04 -16.75 5.65
CA ARG A 1059 30.90 -15.32 5.28
C ARG A 1059 29.67 -14.68 5.93
N LYS A 1060 28.55 -15.41 6.00
CA LYS A 1060 27.34 -14.99 6.72
C LYS A 1060 27.61 -14.87 8.21
N LEU A 1061 28.36 -15.81 8.79
CA LEU A 1061 28.80 -15.75 10.18
C LEU A 1061 29.60 -14.48 10.46
N TRP A 1062 30.63 -14.18 9.65
CA TRP A 1062 31.40 -12.94 9.78
C TRP A 1062 30.50 -11.70 9.71
N ARG A 1063 29.52 -11.68 8.81
CA ARG A 1063 28.55 -10.57 8.72
C ARG A 1063 27.69 -10.43 9.98
N SER A 1064 27.23 -11.53 10.58
CA SER A 1064 26.41 -11.50 11.79
C SER A 1064 27.16 -10.92 13.00
N ILE A 1065 28.45 -11.23 13.12
CA ILE A 1065 29.28 -10.73 14.22
C ILE A 1065 30.03 -9.43 13.90
N ASN A 1066 30.19 -9.06 12.63
CA ASN A 1066 30.74 -7.77 12.20
C ASN A 1066 29.64 -6.70 12.09
N SER A 1067 28.81 -6.66 13.14
CA SER A 1067 27.70 -5.72 13.33
C SER A 1067 28.10 -4.70 14.41
N PRO A 1068 27.54 -3.47 14.43
CA PRO A 1068 27.87 -2.46 15.44
C PRO A 1068 27.70 -2.91 16.89
N PHE A 1069 26.94 -3.99 17.13
CA PHE A 1069 26.71 -4.58 18.45
C PHE A 1069 27.93 -5.33 19.03
N TYR A 1070 28.94 -5.67 18.21
CA TYR A 1070 30.14 -6.39 18.63
C TYR A 1070 31.38 -5.52 18.43
N GLU A 1071 32.11 -5.25 19.50
CA GLU A 1071 33.30 -4.40 19.47
C GLU A 1071 34.57 -5.23 19.21
N ASP A 1072 35.43 -4.83 18.28
CA ASP A 1072 36.61 -5.59 17.79
C ASP A 1072 36.35 -7.10 17.54
N PRO A 1073 35.36 -7.48 16.72
CA PRO A 1073 35.06 -8.88 16.48
C PRO A 1073 36.20 -9.57 15.73
N ARG A 1074 36.52 -10.81 16.11
CA ARG A 1074 37.47 -11.69 15.41
C ARG A 1074 36.86 -13.06 15.16
N LEU A 1075 37.19 -13.60 13.99
CA LEU A 1075 36.79 -14.92 13.54
C LEU A 1075 38.02 -15.68 13.07
N ASP A 1076 38.28 -16.84 13.68
CA ASP A 1076 39.23 -17.83 13.18
C ASP A 1076 38.52 -19.16 12.95
N PHE A 1077 38.96 -19.95 11.97
CA PHE A 1077 38.38 -21.25 11.66
C PHE A 1077 39.33 -22.09 10.83
N GLY A 1078 39.36 -23.39 11.04
CA GLY A 1078 40.22 -24.28 10.27
C GLY A 1078 40.17 -25.72 10.72
N PHE A 1079 41.02 -26.55 10.12
CA PHE A 1079 41.21 -27.93 10.55
C PHE A 1079 42.28 -27.96 11.67
N SER A 1080 41.95 -28.51 12.83
CA SER A 1080 42.95 -28.69 13.91
C SER A 1080 43.72 -30.00 13.75
N ASP A 1081 43.05 -31.04 13.22
CA ASP A 1081 43.53 -32.41 13.00
C ASP A 1081 42.80 -33.04 11.79
N ASP A 1082 43.15 -34.26 11.38
CA ASP A 1082 42.49 -34.98 10.26
C ASP A 1082 41.05 -35.44 10.57
N ASP A 1083 40.56 -35.20 11.79
CA ASP A 1083 39.22 -35.60 12.26
C ASP A 1083 38.43 -34.43 12.89
N ARG A 1084 38.92 -33.18 12.84
CA ARG A 1084 38.29 -32.05 13.54
C ARG A 1084 38.34 -30.73 12.78
N PHE A 1085 37.22 -30.01 12.79
CA PHE A 1085 37.12 -28.62 12.36
C PHE A 1085 36.82 -27.71 13.54
N TYR A 1086 37.47 -26.55 13.61
CA TYR A 1086 37.22 -25.55 14.65
C TYR A 1086 36.75 -24.23 14.06
N VAL A 1087 35.90 -23.52 14.82
CA VAL A 1087 35.50 -22.13 14.61
C VAL A 1087 35.65 -21.39 15.94
N GLU A 1088 36.30 -20.25 15.94
CA GLU A 1088 36.51 -19.40 17.11
C GLU A 1088 35.97 -17.99 16.83
N ILE A 1089 35.08 -17.54 17.71
CA ILE A 1089 34.41 -16.24 17.65
C ILE A 1089 34.83 -15.47 18.90
N SER A 1090 35.39 -14.28 18.77
CA SER A 1090 35.68 -13.41 19.92
C SER A 1090 35.34 -11.95 19.66
N TYR A 1091 34.99 -11.21 20.71
CA TYR A 1091 34.71 -9.77 20.67
C TYR A 1091 34.88 -9.14 22.07
N ASN A 1092 35.01 -7.82 22.13
CA ASN A 1092 35.14 -7.07 23.38
C ASN A 1092 33.77 -6.82 24.03
N ILE A 1093 33.69 -6.96 25.35
CA ILE A 1093 32.48 -6.70 26.14
C ILE A 1093 32.57 -5.29 26.72
N GLN A 1094 31.57 -4.43 26.48
CA GLN A 1094 31.51 -3.11 27.12
C GLN A 1094 31.24 -3.27 28.62
N ALA A 1095 32.06 -2.61 29.44
CA ALA A 1095 31.92 -2.61 30.90
C ALA A 1095 30.59 -1.97 31.32
N GLN A 1096 29.91 -2.54 32.31
CA GLN A 1096 28.79 -1.88 32.98
C GLN A 1096 29.29 -0.58 33.65
N ASP A 1097 28.63 0.54 33.37
CA ASP A 1097 28.87 1.80 34.07
C ASP A 1097 28.66 1.61 35.58
N GLU A 1098 29.70 1.81 36.38
CA GLU A 1098 29.68 1.73 37.85
C GLU A 1098 28.77 2.80 38.52
N ASN A 1099 28.01 3.59 37.76
CA ASN A 1099 27.10 4.60 38.30
C ASN A 1099 25.66 4.13 38.54
N SER A 1100 25.33 2.86 38.29
CA SER A 1100 24.04 2.28 38.67
C SER A 1100 24.09 1.59 40.05
N LEU A 1101 24.40 2.36 41.09
CA LEU A 1101 24.14 1.97 42.49
C LEU A 1101 23.64 3.19 43.27
N ASN A 1102 22.32 3.39 43.23
CA ASN A 1102 21.46 3.71 44.38
C ASN A 1102 19.98 3.73 43.96
#